data_AF-A0A499UWE3-F1
#
_entry.id   AF-A0A499UWE3-F1
#
_cell.length_a   1.000
_cell.length_b   1.000
_cell.length_c   1.000
_cell.angle_alpha   90.00
_cell.angle_beta   90.00
_cell.angle_gamma   90.00
#
_symmetry.space_group_name_H-M   'P 1'
#
loop_
_entity.id
_entity.type
_entity.pdbx_description
1 polymer ?
#
loop_
_entity_poly.entity_id
_entity_poly.type
_entity_poly.pdbx_seq_one_letter_code
_entity_poly.pdbx_strand_id
1 'polypeptide(L)'
;MSHSAEHPPSRRRVVMGALALGAAAGAPCIAQAATPSAPRAAVKAPSYANPLVRRRADPHILKHTDGYYYFTATVPEYDRIVLRRSRTIGGLATAAESVIWKKHTSGDMGAHIWAPEIHFIDGKWYIYFASAPANDVWKIRMWVLENTSANPLAGTWTEKGRIVTPVDSFSLDASTFTHQGTRYLVWAQSNPDVGNNSSIYLARMANPWSITGPQVEISRPTYDWETRGFKVNEGPSVLQRNGRLFLTYSASATDASYCMGLLTASAGSDLLAAASWKKSPRPVFTSNDTTKQYGPGHNSFTVAEDGHTDLLVYHARQYKDITGDPLNDPNRHTRVQALGWKADGTPDFGVPVADAPARDTAAATRYTMTAFTNSSESNMYVYQSSDATTYTLLKGPAYTPPSGLIRDPSVIKHTDGYYYIVYTTNWTGNTIGFARSRDRLTWTFVRNHTLPVSGLERTWAPEFFVDDGGRVNIIVSLDTASTPLPSSGRICSPPPTRRCRHGPRRCRCGAWTRPTTSIPSSSATPGSTTPSPSRRRPSTSSTRRRTASAGRTPSAAPATGRAGEAGARDRRWRAWTTAAGGSTSTATPSRSTSTATASTASGPGPRSGSCPGSPDSPATSPSSRRPCDTRVSVDPLGGTFTVHMMSDIVRNFELQ
;
A
#
# COMPACT_ATOMS: atom_id res chain seq x y z
N MET A 1 14.81 48.03 54.79
CA MET A 1 15.80 49.07 55.16
C MET A 1 17.14 48.67 54.57
N SER A 2 17.99 49.63 54.16
CA SER A 2 19.40 49.49 53.72
C SER A 2 19.73 48.39 52.66
N HIS A 3 20.15 48.67 51.42
CA HIS A 3 21.36 49.39 50.95
C HIS A 3 22.67 48.85 51.57
N SER A 4 23.77 48.56 50.87
CA SER A 4 24.11 48.47 49.42
C SER A 4 25.33 47.50 49.30
N ALA A 5 26.10 47.28 48.21
CA ALA A 5 26.32 47.96 46.94
C ALA A 5 26.83 46.99 45.84
N GLU A 6 27.25 47.53 44.68
CA GLU A 6 27.62 46.82 43.45
C GLU A 6 28.67 47.65 42.67
N HIS A 7 29.75 47.06 42.12
CA HIS A 7 30.34 47.36 40.77
C HIS A 7 31.70 46.63 40.48
N PRO A 8 32.15 46.52 39.20
CA PRO A 8 33.20 45.57 38.77
C PRO A 8 34.55 46.17 38.23
N PRO A 9 34.98 46.05 36.95
CA PRO A 9 36.18 45.25 36.61
C PRO A 9 37.35 46.02 35.96
N SER A 10 38.51 45.36 35.77
CA SER A 10 39.71 45.92 35.10
C SER A 10 40.17 45.13 33.84
N ARG A 11 41.22 45.60 33.14
CA ARG A 11 41.44 45.36 31.69
C ARG A 11 42.87 44.97 31.25
N ARG A 12 42.96 43.88 30.46
CA ARG A 12 43.58 43.80 29.10
C ARG A 12 45.02 44.32 28.83
N ARG A 13 45.99 43.40 28.63
CA ARG A 13 47.16 43.38 27.68
C ARG A 13 48.05 42.16 28.06
N VAL A 14 48.59 41.23 27.23
CA VAL A 14 49.00 41.11 25.81
C VAL A 14 50.48 41.48 25.54
N VAL A 15 51.23 40.59 24.83
CA VAL A 15 52.54 40.73 24.10
C VAL A 15 53.75 39.86 24.60
N MET A 16 54.13 38.87 23.75
CA MET A 16 55.47 38.30 23.38
C MET A 16 56.50 37.70 24.39
N GLY A 17 57.22 36.66 23.87
CA GLY A 17 58.57 36.22 24.29
C GLY A 17 58.64 34.80 24.90
N ALA A 18 59.56 33.89 24.55
CA ALA A 18 60.55 33.84 23.45
C ALA A 18 60.93 32.35 23.14
N LEU A 19 61.83 32.08 22.18
CA LEU A 19 62.18 30.74 21.69
C LEU A 19 63.08 29.92 22.64
N ALA A 20 62.95 28.59 22.58
CA ALA A 20 64.07 27.65 22.70
C ALA A 20 63.84 26.46 21.76
N LEU A 21 64.84 26.08 20.96
CA LEU A 21 64.78 24.92 20.06
C LEU A 21 65.31 23.66 20.76
N GLY A 22 64.62 22.53 20.58
CA GLY A 22 65.13 21.20 20.87
C GLY A 22 64.79 20.27 19.69
N ALA A 23 65.79 19.87 18.91
CA ALA A 23 65.59 19.07 17.71
C ALA A 23 65.60 17.57 18.03
N ALA A 24 64.57 16.85 17.56
CA ALA A 24 64.53 15.39 17.54
C ALA A 24 64.17 14.94 16.12
N ALA A 25 64.95 14.01 15.55
CA ALA A 25 64.79 13.57 14.17
C ALA A 25 63.62 12.59 14.03
N GLY A 26 62.50 13.07 13.46
CA GLY A 26 61.39 12.22 13.01
C GLY A 26 61.54 11.86 11.53
N ALA A 27 61.31 10.59 11.18
CA ALA A 27 61.26 10.17 9.78
C ALA A 27 60.08 10.82 9.03
N PRO A 28 60.21 11.11 7.72
CA PRO A 28 59.15 11.79 6.97
C PRO A 28 57.97 10.84 6.68
N CYS A 29 57.01 10.80 7.61
CA CYS A 29 55.66 10.34 7.31
C CYS A 29 55.08 11.25 6.23
N ILE A 30 55.00 10.76 4.98
CA ILE A 30 54.32 11.45 3.90
C ILE A 30 52.83 11.49 4.24
N ALA A 31 52.39 12.62 4.81
CA ALA A 31 50.97 12.87 5.05
C ALA A 31 50.27 12.99 3.69
N GLN A 32 49.60 11.92 3.27
CA GLN A 32 48.75 11.92 2.09
C GLN A 32 47.66 12.98 2.30
N ALA A 33 47.82 14.15 1.69
CA ALA A 33 46.84 15.22 1.80
C ALA A 33 45.52 14.74 1.20
N ALA A 34 44.53 14.50 2.06
CA ALA A 34 43.21 14.04 1.64
C ALA A 34 42.61 15.09 0.71
N THR A 35 42.52 14.76 -0.58
CA THR A 35 41.91 15.62 -1.59
C THR A 35 40.50 15.99 -1.13
N PRO A 36 40.13 17.29 -1.08
CA PRO A 36 38.79 17.69 -0.65
C PRO A 36 37.74 16.95 -1.48
N SER A 37 36.91 16.14 -0.83
CA SER A 37 35.82 15.44 -1.49
C SER A 37 34.92 16.49 -2.15
N ALA A 38 34.75 16.43 -3.46
CA ALA A 38 33.90 17.35 -4.19
C ALA A 38 32.52 17.45 -3.52
N PRO A 39 31.94 18.65 -3.35
CA PRO A 39 30.72 18.83 -2.57
C PRO A 39 29.61 17.95 -3.17
N ARG A 40 29.17 16.96 -2.39
CA ARG A 40 28.13 16.02 -2.79
C ARG A 40 26.90 16.84 -3.21
N ALA A 41 26.58 16.78 -4.52
CA ALA A 41 25.51 17.58 -5.09
C ALA A 41 24.24 17.44 -4.25
N ALA A 42 23.68 18.57 -3.80
CA ALA A 42 22.56 18.58 -2.89
C ALA A 42 21.38 17.84 -3.53
N VAL A 43 21.01 16.69 -2.96
CA VAL A 43 19.90 15.88 -3.47
C VAL A 43 18.63 16.72 -3.37
N LYS A 44 18.10 17.12 -4.52
CA LYS A 44 16.89 17.94 -4.59
C LYS A 44 15.75 17.21 -3.89
N ALA A 45 15.18 17.83 -2.86
CA ALA A 45 14.12 17.24 -2.06
C ALA A 45 12.96 16.74 -2.96
N PRO A 46 12.36 15.58 -2.63
CA PRO A 46 11.29 14.99 -3.43
C PRO A 46 10.10 15.95 -3.52
N SER A 47 9.58 16.12 -4.74
CA SER A 47 8.44 16.98 -5.03
C SER A 47 7.26 16.14 -5.49
N TYR A 48 6.10 16.34 -4.86
CA TYR A 48 4.88 15.61 -5.12
C TYR A 48 3.83 16.52 -5.76
N ALA A 49 3.03 15.96 -6.67
CA ALA A 49 1.96 16.70 -7.31
C ALA A 49 0.80 16.90 -6.32
N ASN A 50 0.63 18.13 -5.82
CA ASN A 50 -0.43 18.48 -4.88
C ASN A 50 -1.67 19.07 -5.58
N PRO A 51 -2.88 18.87 -5.03
CA PRO A 51 -3.21 18.01 -3.88
C PRO A 51 -3.04 16.53 -4.21
N LEU A 52 -2.47 15.77 -3.26
CA LEU A 52 -2.21 14.34 -3.41
C LEU A 52 -3.51 13.53 -3.52
N VAL A 53 -4.49 13.82 -2.65
CA VAL A 53 -5.83 13.20 -2.71
C VAL A 53 -6.90 14.25 -2.43
N ARG A 54 -7.80 14.46 -3.40
CA ARG A 54 -8.91 15.42 -3.26
C ARG A 54 -10.01 14.87 -2.34
N ARG A 55 -10.68 15.78 -1.64
CA ARG A 55 -11.79 15.51 -0.71
C ARG A 55 -11.46 14.45 0.34
N ARG A 56 -10.29 14.58 0.95
CA ARG A 56 -9.81 13.76 2.06
C ARG A 56 -9.18 14.71 3.06
N ALA A 57 -9.84 14.85 4.21
CA ALA A 57 -9.34 15.63 5.33
C ALA A 57 -8.57 14.73 6.29
N ASP A 58 -7.93 15.34 7.29
CA ASP A 58 -7.33 14.65 8.44
C ASP A 58 -6.45 13.42 8.03
N PRO A 59 -5.44 13.63 7.16
CA PRO A 59 -4.74 12.53 6.47
C PRO A 59 -3.63 11.86 7.29
N HIS A 60 -3.72 10.53 7.44
CA HIS A 60 -2.66 9.70 8.04
C HIS A 60 -1.99 8.79 7.01
N ILE A 61 -0.66 8.88 6.86
CA ILE A 61 0.14 8.00 5.98
C ILE A 61 1.23 7.25 6.76
N LEU A 62 1.03 5.95 6.98
CA LEU A 62 2.04 5.07 7.57
C LEU A 62 2.90 4.43 6.46
N LYS A 63 4.24 4.59 6.50
CA LYS A 63 5.16 3.73 5.73
C LYS A 63 5.40 2.45 6.53
N HIS A 64 5.05 1.29 5.97
CA HIS A 64 5.19 -0.01 6.64
C HIS A 64 6.36 -0.83 6.05
N THR A 65 6.79 -1.85 6.78
CA THR A 65 7.95 -2.71 6.49
C THR A 65 7.74 -3.68 5.32
N ASP A 66 6.52 -3.82 4.80
CA ASP A 66 6.21 -4.55 3.55
C ASP A 66 6.55 -3.77 2.26
N GLY A 67 7.07 -2.54 2.43
CA GLY A 67 7.37 -1.63 1.32
C GLY A 67 6.13 -0.98 0.72
N TYR A 68 5.05 -0.82 1.50
CA TYR A 68 3.88 -0.01 1.15
C TYR A 68 3.67 1.16 2.12
N TYR A 69 3.21 2.26 1.56
CA TYR A 69 2.51 3.33 2.26
C TYR A 69 1.03 2.98 2.38
N TYR A 70 0.49 3.12 3.58
CA TYR A 70 -0.93 2.94 3.89
C TYR A 70 -1.54 4.30 4.23
N PHE A 71 -2.56 4.69 3.47
CA PHE A 71 -3.24 5.98 3.61
C PHE A 71 -4.70 5.78 4.02
N THR A 72 -5.06 6.45 5.12
CA THR A 72 -6.43 6.63 5.59
C THR A 72 -6.65 8.10 5.94
N ALA A 73 -7.92 8.52 5.94
CA ALA A 73 -8.32 9.92 6.04
C ALA A 73 -9.82 10.03 6.29
N THR A 74 -10.26 11.16 6.82
CA THR A 74 -11.68 11.49 6.92
C THR A 74 -12.29 11.69 5.53
N VAL A 75 -13.41 11.01 5.27
CA VAL A 75 -14.24 11.19 4.07
C VAL A 75 -15.33 12.25 4.31
N PRO A 76 -15.79 12.99 3.27
CA PRO A 76 -16.75 14.08 3.46
C PRO A 76 -18.12 13.65 4.00
N GLU A 77 -18.48 12.37 3.84
CA GLU A 77 -19.75 11.83 4.32
C GLU A 77 -19.73 11.43 5.80
N TYR A 78 -18.55 11.47 6.45
CA TYR A 78 -18.33 11.15 7.87
C TYR A 78 -18.99 9.85 8.36
N ASP A 79 -19.02 8.80 7.51
CA ASP A 79 -19.80 7.58 7.72
C ASP A 79 -18.99 6.26 7.75
N ARG A 80 -17.70 6.30 7.42
CA ARG A 80 -16.90 5.10 7.20
C ARG A 80 -15.40 5.38 7.29
N ILE A 81 -14.62 4.33 7.56
CA ILE A 81 -13.16 4.36 7.51
C ILE A 81 -12.70 3.75 6.17
N VAL A 82 -11.83 4.48 5.48
CA VAL A 82 -11.29 4.11 4.18
C VAL A 82 -9.80 3.85 4.24
N LEU A 83 -9.30 2.90 3.46
CA LEU A 83 -7.88 2.57 3.39
C LEU A 83 -7.47 2.30 1.95
N ARG A 84 -6.32 2.85 1.55
CA ARG A 84 -5.63 2.52 0.28
C ARG A 84 -4.14 2.31 0.54
N ARG A 85 -3.44 1.63 -0.37
CA ARG A 85 -1.98 1.47 -0.29
C ARG A 85 -1.25 1.64 -1.62
N SER A 86 0.01 2.05 -1.57
CA SER A 86 0.90 2.22 -2.72
C SER A 86 2.36 2.03 -2.31
N ARG A 87 3.25 1.58 -3.22
CA ARG A 87 4.70 1.52 -2.94
C ARG A 87 5.39 2.90 -2.94
N THR A 88 4.69 3.94 -3.41
CA THR A 88 5.15 5.34 -3.44
C THR A 88 4.05 6.28 -2.94
N ILE A 89 4.45 7.39 -2.32
CA ILE A 89 3.55 8.47 -1.90
C ILE A 89 2.73 8.96 -3.10
N GLY A 90 3.40 9.27 -4.21
CA GLY A 90 2.75 9.76 -5.43
C GLY A 90 1.73 8.80 -6.05
N GLY A 91 1.86 7.49 -5.81
CA GLY A 91 0.89 6.48 -6.26
C GLY A 91 -0.40 6.43 -5.44
N LEU A 92 -0.42 6.98 -4.21
CA LEU A 92 -1.63 7.05 -3.37
C LEU A 92 -2.75 7.87 -4.02
N ALA A 93 -2.39 8.83 -4.89
CA ALA A 93 -3.33 9.63 -5.67
C ALA A 93 -4.25 8.78 -6.58
N THR A 94 -3.74 7.66 -7.11
CA THR A 94 -4.44 6.76 -8.04
C THR A 94 -4.69 5.36 -7.48
N ALA A 95 -4.20 5.05 -6.27
CA ALA A 95 -4.44 3.78 -5.60
C ALA A 95 -5.94 3.58 -5.30
N ALA A 96 -6.45 2.38 -5.57
CA ALA A 96 -7.82 2.00 -5.26
C ALA A 96 -8.08 2.07 -3.74
N GLU A 97 -9.26 2.56 -3.37
CA GLU A 97 -9.67 2.76 -1.98
C GLU A 97 -10.69 1.70 -1.56
N SER A 98 -10.46 1.07 -0.42
CA SER A 98 -11.37 0.10 0.20
C SER A 98 -12.05 0.71 1.42
N VAL A 99 -13.36 0.50 1.56
CA VAL A 99 -14.08 0.77 2.80
C VAL A 99 -13.85 -0.42 3.73
N ILE A 100 -13.13 -0.21 4.83
CA ILE A 100 -12.70 -1.28 5.73
C ILE A 100 -13.57 -1.40 6.99
N TRP A 101 -14.28 -0.33 7.34
CA TRP A 101 -15.28 -0.29 8.41
C TRP A 101 -16.32 0.80 8.11
N LYS A 102 -17.54 0.67 8.64
CA LYS A 102 -18.65 1.62 8.47
C LYS A 102 -19.33 1.91 9.80
N LYS A 103 -19.88 3.11 9.94
CA LYS A 103 -20.65 3.53 11.12
C LYS A 103 -21.80 2.57 11.43
N HIS A 104 -22.11 2.46 12.72
CA HIS A 104 -23.26 1.73 13.22
C HIS A 104 -24.57 2.47 12.83
N THR A 105 -25.69 1.74 12.78
CA THR A 105 -27.01 2.32 12.48
C THR A 105 -27.69 2.96 13.71
N SER A 106 -27.20 2.68 14.90
CA SER A 106 -27.85 2.99 16.18
C SER A 106 -26.86 2.78 17.34
N GLY A 107 -26.96 3.57 18.40
CA GLY A 107 -26.04 3.51 19.54
C GLY A 107 -24.71 4.21 19.25
N ASP A 108 -23.66 3.82 19.97
CA ASP A 108 -22.27 4.29 19.78
C ASP A 108 -21.75 4.04 18.35
N MET A 109 -20.64 4.71 17.99
CA MET A 109 -19.99 4.57 16.68
C MET A 109 -20.90 4.85 15.46
N GLY A 110 -21.99 5.61 15.67
CA GLY A 110 -23.09 5.79 14.71
C GLY A 110 -23.17 7.16 14.03
N ALA A 111 -22.28 8.09 14.38
CA ALA A 111 -22.22 9.43 13.77
C ALA A 111 -20.77 9.96 13.73
N HIS A 112 -20.52 10.89 12.80
CA HIS A 112 -19.29 11.68 12.71
C HIS A 112 -17.99 10.85 12.80
N ILE A 113 -17.79 9.96 11.81
CA ILE A 113 -16.56 9.15 11.71
C ILE A 113 -15.42 10.05 11.24
N TRP A 114 -14.52 10.42 12.15
CA TRP A 114 -13.45 11.39 11.93
C TRP A 114 -12.06 10.83 12.27
N ALA A 115 -11.04 11.43 11.65
CA ALA A 115 -9.62 11.30 11.97
C ALA A 115 -9.13 9.85 12.19
N PRO A 116 -9.32 8.93 11.22
CA PRO A 116 -8.74 7.60 11.32
C PRO A 116 -7.21 7.65 11.15
N GLU A 117 -6.45 7.24 12.16
CA GLU A 117 -5.00 6.97 12.06
C GLU A 117 -4.74 5.46 12.02
N ILE A 118 -3.95 4.99 11.05
CA ILE A 118 -3.53 3.57 10.94
C ILE A 118 -2.11 3.35 11.49
N HIS A 119 -2.00 2.45 12.47
CA HIS A 119 -0.75 2.09 13.15
C HIS A 119 -0.48 0.58 13.05
N PHE A 120 0.80 0.20 13.12
CA PHE A 120 1.20 -1.20 13.29
C PHE A 120 1.93 -1.36 14.63
N ILE A 121 1.40 -2.21 15.51
CA ILE A 121 1.82 -2.35 16.90
C ILE A 121 1.83 -3.84 17.24
N ASP A 122 2.96 -4.33 17.76
CA ASP A 122 3.13 -5.69 18.31
C ASP A 122 2.62 -6.82 17.40
N GLY A 123 2.88 -6.67 16.09
CA GLY A 123 2.50 -7.64 15.05
C GLY A 123 1.08 -7.49 14.48
N LYS A 124 0.33 -6.45 14.88
CA LYS A 124 -1.07 -6.22 14.48
C LYS A 124 -1.29 -4.81 13.97
N TRP A 125 -2.35 -4.64 13.17
CA TRP A 125 -2.83 -3.34 12.74
C TRP A 125 -3.87 -2.78 13.71
N TYR A 126 -3.76 -1.50 14.00
CA TYR A 126 -4.74 -0.75 14.79
C TYR A 126 -5.19 0.49 14.01
N ILE A 127 -6.47 0.84 14.13
CA ILE A 127 -6.97 2.14 13.70
C ILE A 127 -7.60 2.85 14.88
N TYR A 128 -7.08 4.03 15.18
CA TYR A 128 -7.66 5.00 16.11
C TYR A 128 -8.58 5.91 15.32
N PHE A 129 -9.78 6.19 15.81
CA PHE A 129 -10.70 7.13 15.17
C PHE A 129 -11.64 7.78 16.19
N ALA A 130 -12.30 8.85 15.79
CA ALA A 130 -13.32 9.53 16.59
C ALA A 130 -14.73 9.27 16.03
N SER A 131 -15.71 9.11 16.92
CA SER A 131 -17.14 8.97 16.56
C SER A 131 -18.07 9.24 17.73
N ALA A 132 -19.28 9.72 17.44
CA ALA A 132 -20.37 9.95 18.38
C ALA A 132 -21.50 8.89 18.27
N PRO A 133 -22.38 8.78 19.28
CA PRO A 133 -23.62 8.03 19.17
C PRO A 133 -24.53 8.56 18.04
N ALA A 134 -25.26 7.66 17.38
CA ALA A 134 -26.24 7.99 16.34
C ALA A 134 -27.34 8.95 16.83
N ASN A 135 -27.66 8.92 18.13
CA ASN A 135 -28.70 9.72 18.77
C ASN A 135 -28.17 11.00 19.46
N ASP A 136 -26.86 11.24 19.47
CA ASP A 136 -26.25 12.43 20.07
C ASP A 136 -24.91 12.73 19.38
N VAL A 137 -24.99 13.30 18.18
CA VAL A 137 -23.88 13.39 17.22
C VAL A 137 -22.71 14.27 17.67
N TRP A 138 -22.84 14.97 18.81
CA TRP A 138 -21.77 15.81 19.38
C TRP A 138 -21.10 15.18 20.61
N LYS A 139 -21.59 14.03 21.11
CA LYS A 139 -20.87 13.20 22.10
C LYS A 139 -19.76 12.37 21.46
N ILE A 140 -18.88 13.03 20.71
CA ILE A 140 -17.70 12.42 20.05
C ILE A 140 -16.78 11.81 21.12
N ARG A 141 -16.36 10.56 20.92
CA ARG A 141 -15.40 9.81 21.73
C ARG A 141 -14.37 9.11 20.83
N MET A 142 -13.29 8.64 21.44
CA MET A 142 -12.20 7.91 20.78
C MET A 142 -12.46 6.40 20.78
N TRP A 143 -12.23 5.74 19.65
CA TRP A 143 -12.51 4.32 19.41
C TRP A 143 -11.31 3.64 18.72
N VAL A 144 -11.18 2.33 18.89
CA VAL A 144 -10.09 1.54 18.28
C VAL A 144 -10.62 0.31 17.56
N LEU A 145 -10.09 0.05 16.36
CA LEU A 145 -10.21 -1.21 15.62
C LEU A 145 -8.88 -1.97 15.64
N GLU A 146 -8.92 -3.31 15.63
CA GLU A 146 -7.76 -4.21 15.50
C GLU A 146 -7.93 -5.13 14.28
N ASN A 147 -6.86 -5.37 13.51
CA ASN A 147 -6.83 -6.39 12.46
C ASN A 147 -5.50 -7.17 12.51
N THR A 148 -5.58 -8.50 12.50
CA THR A 148 -4.45 -9.44 12.61
C THR A 148 -3.94 -9.94 11.26
N SER A 149 -4.59 -9.56 10.15
CA SER A 149 -4.13 -9.85 8.79
C SER A 149 -2.83 -9.12 8.47
N ALA A 150 -1.88 -9.80 7.82
CA ALA A 150 -0.65 -9.18 7.34
C ALA A 150 -0.91 -8.01 6.36
N ASN A 151 -1.99 -8.09 5.56
CA ASN A 151 -2.47 -7.00 4.73
C ASN A 151 -3.75 -6.39 5.34
N PRO A 152 -3.76 -5.13 5.80
CA PRO A 152 -4.89 -4.50 6.48
C PRO A 152 -6.08 -4.15 5.57
N LEU A 153 -5.91 -4.22 4.24
CA LEU A 153 -7.02 -4.18 3.27
C LEU A 153 -7.70 -5.56 3.12
N ALA A 154 -7.23 -6.58 3.85
CA ALA A 154 -7.80 -7.91 3.92
C ALA A 154 -7.99 -8.35 5.39
N GLY A 155 -8.73 -9.44 5.61
CA GLY A 155 -9.11 -9.88 6.95
C GLY A 155 -10.24 -9.04 7.54
N THR A 156 -10.45 -9.19 8.85
CA THR A 156 -11.59 -8.60 9.57
C THR A 156 -11.10 -7.61 10.61
N TRP A 157 -11.63 -6.38 10.56
CA TRP A 157 -11.43 -5.38 11.61
C TRP A 157 -12.37 -5.67 12.78
N THR A 158 -11.80 -5.79 13.98
CA THR A 158 -12.49 -6.08 15.24
C THR A 158 -12.54 -4.83 16.09
N GLU A 159 -13.73 -4.41 16.52
CA GLU A 159 -13.90 -3.28 17.44
C GLU A 159 -13.31 -3.64 18.81
N LYS A 160 -12.43 -2.78 19.33
CA LYS A 160 -11.86 -2.87 20.68
C LYS A 160 -12.64 -2.03 21.70
N GLY A 161 -13.63 -1.27 21.23
CA GLY A 161 -14.44 -0.36 22.02
C GLY A 161 -13.82 1.03 22.18
N ARG A 162 -14.37 1.78 23.15
CA ARG A 162 -13.99 3.14 23.48
C ARG A 162 -12.69 3.19 24.27
N ILE A 163 -11.80 4.14 23.95
CA ILE A 163 -10.72 4.52 24.87
C ILE A 163 -11.35 5.32 26.01
N VAL A 164 -11.32 4.78 27.23
CA VAL A 164 -11.86 5.43 28.43
C VAL A 164 -10.82 6.40 29.00
N THR A 165 -11.27 7.60 29.31
CA THR A 165 -10.51 8.69 29.94
C THR A 165 -11.16 9.07 31.27
N PRO A 166 -10.40 9.51 32.30
CA PRO A 166 -10.93 9.95 33.59
C PRO A 166 -12.07 10.99 33.54
N VAL A 167 -12.09 11.85 32.52
CA VAL A 167 -13.17 12.80 32.25
C VAL A 167 -13.99 12.31 31.06
N ASP A 168 -15.32 12.22 31.19
CA ASP A 168 -16.21 11.80 30.10
C ASP A 168 -16.71 12.99 29.25
N SER A 169 -15.79 13.58 28.47
CA SER A 169 -16.06 14.75 27.62
C SER A 169 -15.74 14.51 26.14
N PHE A 170 -16.05 15.50 25.29
CA PHE A 170 -15.76 15.49 23.84
C PHE A 170 -14.28 15.17 23.60
N SER A 171 -13.99 14.04 22.95
CA SER A 171 -12.63 13.50 22.80
C SER A 171 -12.42 12.90 21.41
N LEU A 172 -11.36 13.32 20.71
CA LEU A 172 -11.08 12.99 19.32
C LEU A 172 -9.56 12.99 19.03
N ASP A 173 -9.21 12.73 17.77
CA ASP A 173 -7.85 12.89 17.22
C ASP A 173 -6.77 12.15 18.02
N ALA A 174 -7.03 10.86 18.27
CA ALA A 174 -6.16 9.98 19.02
C ALA A 174 -4.99 9.49 18.15
N SER A 175 -3.78 9.92 18.46
CA SER A 175 -2.52 9.43 17.87
C SER A 175 -1.66 8.71 18.90
N THR A 176 -0.76 7.83 18.46
CA THR A 176 0.12 7.06 19.36
C THR A 176 1.56 7.01 18.87
N PHE A 177 2.49 7.06 19.82
CA PHE A 177 3.93 6.93 19.58
C PHE A 177 4.60 6.12 20.69
N THR A 178 5.82 5.65 20.42
CA THR A 178 6.67 4.99 21.41
C THR A 178 7.91 5.85 21.67
N HIS A 179 8.26 6.05 22.94
CA HIS A 179 9.47 6.75 23.37
C HIS A 179 10.12 5.97 24.52
N GLN A 180 11.43 5.72 24.43
CA GLN A 180 12.19 4.91 25.42
C GLN A 180 11.47 3.60 25.83
N GLY A 181 10.96 2.85 24.84
CA GLY A 181 10.23 1.59 25.06
C GLY A 181 8.80 1.74 25.62
N THR A 182 8.40 2.93 26.08
CA THR A 182 7.04 3.21 26.58
C THR A 182 6.14 3.70 25.44
N ARG A 183 4.95 3.12 25.29
CA ARG A 183 3.92 3.65 24.38
C ARG A 183 3.07 4.71 25.06
N TYR A 184 2.77 5.77 24.33
CA TYR A 184 1.94 6.90 24.74
C TYR A 184 0.74 7.05 23.79
N LEU A 185 -0.36 7.56 24.34
CA LEU A 185 -1.49 8.10 23.58
C LEU A 185 -1.46 9.62 23.73
N VAL A 186 -1.59 10.34 22.62
CA VAL A 186 -1.84 11.78 22.57
C VAL A 186 -3.18 12.02 21.89
N TRP A 187 -4.00 12.93 22.42
CA TRP A 187 -5.33 13.18 21.86
C TRP A 187 -5.84 14.60 22.16
N ALA A 188 -6.92 14.97 21.49
CA ALA A 188 -7.65 16.21 21.72
C ALA A 188 -8.88 15.94 22.60
N GLN A 189 -9.10 16.72 23.67
CA GLN A 189 -10.27 16.56 24.54
C GLN A 189 -10.72 17.89 25.16
N SER A 190 -12.03 18.08 25.32
CA SER A 190 -12.59 19.27 26.00
C SER A 190 -12.43 19.17 27.51
N ASN A 191 -12.08 20.29 28.16
CA ASN A 191 -12.02 20.39 29.61
C ASN A 191 -13.22 21.22 30.10
N PRO A 192 -14.25 20.60 30.73
CA PRO A 192 -15.49 21.32 31.10
C PRO A 192 -15.25 22.56 31.96
N ASP A 193 -14.27 22.51 32.85
CA ASP A 193 -13.96 23.58 33.82
C ASP A 193 -13.24 24.79 33.19
N VAL A 194 -12.89 24.71 31.89
CA VAL A 194 -12.01 25.67 31.19
C VAL A 194 -12.76 26.50 30.14
N GLY A 195 -13.91 26.02 29.64
CA GLY A 195 -14.68 26.73 28.61
C GLY A 195 -13.92 26.90 27.28
N ASN A 196 -13.22 25.85 26.85
CA ASN A 196 -12.63 25.69 25.51
C ASN A 196 -13.26 24.49 24.76
N ASN A 197 -13.03 24.41 23.45
CA ASN A 197 -13.49 23.28 22.64
C ASN A 197 -12.60 22.05 22.88
N SER A 198 -11.28 22.23 22.91
CA SER A 198 -10.30 21.15 23.07
C SER A 198 -8.94 21.64 23.59
N SER A 199 -8.29 20.80 24.39
CA SER A 199 -6.88 20.86 24.80
C SER A 199 -6.18 19.56 24.36
N ILE A 200 -4.84 19.58 24.21
CA ILE A 200 -4.04 18.38 23.96
C ILE A 200 -3.71 17.69 25.27
N TYR A 201 -3.97 16.39 25.33
CA TYR A 201 -3.67 15.51 26.44
C TYR A 201 -2.69 14.41 26.06
N LEU A 202 -1.96 13.91 27.06
CA LEU A 202 -1.00 12.82 26.95
C LEU A 202 -1.18 11.83 28.12
N ALA A 203 -1.05 10.53 27.85
CA ALA A 203 -0.97 9.46 28.84
C ALA A 203 -0.10 8.30 28.35
N ARG A 204 0.35 7.42 29.25
CA ARG A 204 0.95 6.12 28.86
C ARG A 204 -0.14 5.14 28.45
N MET A 205 0.21 4.10 27.69
CA MET A 205 -0.71 3.03 27.29
C MET A 205 -0.35 1.70 27.97
N ALA A 206 -1.35 0.99 28.49
CA ALA A 206 -1.19 -0.38 28.99
C ALA A 206 -1.30 -1.42 27.86
N ASN A 207 -2.08 -1.09 26.82
CA ASN A 207 -2.23 -1.84 25.58
C ASN A 207 -2.69 -0.86 24.48
N PRO A 208 -2.74 -1.25 23.20
CA PRO A 208 -3.09 -0.33 22.11
C PRO A 208 -4.48 0.33 22.17
N TRP A 209 -5.39 -0.09 23.05
CA TRP A 209 -6.73 0.49 23.22
C TRP A 209 -7.03 0.92 24.68
N SER A 210 -6.02 1.08 25.55
CA SER A 210 -6.22 1.49 26.95
C SER A 210 -5.05 2.32 27.48
N ILE A 211 -5.36 3.50 28.03
CA ILE A 211 -4.38 4.33 28.76
C ILE A 211 -4.09 3.80 30.16
N THR A 212 -3.01 4.27 30.78
CA THR A 212 -2.62 3.96 32.16
C THR A 212 -1.81 5.09 32.79
N GLY A 213 -1.88 5.21 34.12
CA GLY A 213 -1.32 6.34 34.86
C GLY A 213 -2.12 7.63 34.63
N PRO A 214 -1.51 8.81 34.86
CA PRO A 214 -2.21 10.09 34.77
C PRO A 214 -2.46 10.52 33.32
N GLN A 215 -3.63 11.13 33.09
CA GLN A 215 -3.90 12.00 31.96
C GLN A 215 -3.31 13.38 32.26
N VAL A 216 -2.51 13.93 31.34
CA VAL A 216 -1.80 15.21 31.53
C VAL A 216 -2.17 16.17 30.40
N GLU A 217 -2.66 17.37 30.75
CA GLU A 217 -2.89 18.44 29.77
C GLU A 217 -1.54 19.08 29.41
N ILE A 218 -1.15 19.05 28.13
CA ILE A 218 0.16 19.54 27.65
C ILE A 218 0.05 20.74 26.70
N SER A 219 -1.14 21.06 26.18
CA SER A 219 -1.41 22.35 25.56
C SER A 219 -2.89 22.73 25.65
N ARG A 220 -3.13 24.03 25.81
CA ARG A 220 -4.44 24.67 25.84
C ARG A 220 -4.46 25.81 24.81
N PRO A 221 -5.53 26.03 24.05
CA PRO A 221 -5.68 27.20 23.18
C PRO A 221 -5.71 28.48 24.01
N THR A 222 -4.71 29.34 23.83
CA THR A 222 -4.52 30.56 24.63
C THR A 222 -4.03 31.77 23.82
N TYR A 223 -3.41 31.56 22.65
CA TYR A 223 -2.99 32.65 21.77
C TYR A 223 -4.08 33.04 20.76
N ASP A 224 -4.07 34.29 20.28
CA ASP A 224 -5.02 34.86 19.31
C ASP A 224 -5.08 34.15 17.94
N TRP A 225 -4.17 33.21 17.68
CA TRP A 225 -4.14 32.35 16.49
C TRP A 225 -4.71 30.94 16.74
N GLU A 226 -5.05 30.61 17.99
CA GLU A 226 -5.66 29.33 18.39
C GLU A 226 -7.15 29.43 18.75
N THR A 227 -7.66 30.66 18.79
CA THR A 227 -8.96 31.03 19.35
C THR A 227 -9.90 31.68 18.33
N ARG A 228 -9.57 31.61 17.03
CA ARG A 228 -10.36 32.24 15.96
C ARG A 228 -11.55 31.35 15.61
N GLY A 229 -12.76 31.88 15.75
CA GLY A 229 -14.01 31.12 15.67
C GLY A 229 -14.23 30.22 16.89
N PHE A 230 -13.30 29.31 17.16
CA PHE A 230 -13.35 28.36 18.27
C PHE A 230 -12.01 28.31 19.03
N LYS A 231 -12.06 27.95 20.32
CA LYS A 231 -10.87 27.76 21.17
C LYS A 231 -10.40 26.32 21.07
N VAL A 232 -9.57 26.03 20.08
CA VAL A 232 -9.23 24.65 19.65
C VAL A 232 -7.73 24.40 19.79
N ASN A 233 -7.37 23.27 20.40
CA ASN A 233 -6.13 22.55 20.10
C ASN A 233 -6.52 21.10 19.79
N GLU A 234 -6.31 20.65 18.54
CA GLU A 234 -6.70 19.32 18.05
C GLU A 234 -5.67 18.72 17.08
N GLY A 235 -5.95 17.58 16.44
CA GLY A 235 -5.06 16.92 15.46
C GLY A 235 -3.59 16.78 15.87
N PRO A 236 -3.26 16.20 17.05
CA PRO A 236 -1.89 16.07 17.52
C PRO A 236 -1.10 14.97 16.79
N SER A 237 0.11 15.29 16.31
CA SER A 237 1.02 14.31 15.69
C SER A 237 2.47 14.54 16.13
N VAL A 238 3.24 13.44 16.28
CA VAL A 238 4.56 13.45 16.94
C VAL A 238 5.68 13.01 16.01
N LEU A 239 6.69 13.87 15.87
CA LEU A 239 7.92 13.65 15.13
C LEU A 239 9.11 13.60 16.10
N GLN A 240 9.93 12.55 16.01
CA GLN A 240 11.10 12.35 16.88
C GLN A 240 12.40 12.54 16.08
N ARG A 241 13.17 13.59 16.38
CA ARG A 241 14.42 13.92 15.68
C ARG A 241 15.32 14.80 16.54
N ASN A 242 16.63 14.80 16.29
CA ASN A 242 17.58 15.78 16.85
C ASN A 242 17.52 15.93 18.38
N GLY A 243 17.40 14.79 19.10
CA GLY A 243 17.34 14.74 20.57
C GLY A 243 16.04 15.26 21.19
N ARG A 244 14.97 15.44 20.40
CA ARG A 244 13.70 16.08 20.80
C ARG A 244 12.48 15.32 20.29
N LEU A 245 11.36 15.57 20.95
CA LEU A 245 10.02 15.26 20.45
C LEU A 245 9.38 16.59 20.00
N PHE A 246 8.90 16.61 18.76
CA PHE A 246 8.17 17.71 18.15
C PHE A 246 6.72 17.27 17.96
N LEU A 247 5.82 17.82 18.77
CA LEU A 247 4.39 17.50 18.72
C LEU A 247 3.67 18.67 18.07
N THR A 248 3.30 18.52 16.80
CA THR A 248 2.42 19.48 16.13
C THR A 248 0.97 19.20 16.49
N TYR A 249 0.16 20.25 16.48
CA TYR A 249 -1.28 20.20 16.71
C TYR A 249 -1.92 21.30 15.86
N SER A 250 -3.22 21.23 15.58
CA SER A 250 -3.96 22.27 14.84
C SER A 250 -4.85 23.09 15.76
N ALA A 251 -5.15 24.33 15.36
CA ALA A 251 -5.83 25.29 16.21
C ALA A 251 -6.71 26.28 15.41
N SER A 252 -7.59 27.00 16.12
CA SER A 252 -8.72 27.78 15.56
C SER A 252 -9.75 26.92 14.81
N ALA A 253 -10.78 27.56 14.22
CA ALA A 253 -11.79 26.90 13.41
C ALA A 253 -11.21 26.29 12.12
N THR A 254 -11.88 25.26 11.57
CA THR A 254 -11.47 24.52 10.35
C THR A 254 -11.73 25.28 9.04
N ASP A 255 -11.59 26.60 9.06
CA ASP A 255 -11.66 27.53 7.92
C ASP A 255 -10.26 28.06 7.55
N ALA A 256 -10.16 29.23 6.89
CA ALA A 256 -8.87 29.84 6.55
C ALA A 256 -8.03 30.32 7.77
N SER A 257 -8.56 30.28 8.99
CA SER A 257 -7.83 30.52 10.24
C SER A 257 -7.12 29.28 10.79
N TYR A 258 -7.49 28.08 10.32
CA TYR A 258 -6.89 26.81 10.75
C TYR A 258 -5.39 26.80 10.48
N CYS A 259 -4.59 26.46 11.50
CA CYS A 259 -3.14 26.47 11.41
C CYS A 259 -2.50 25.55 12.45
N MET A 260 -1.22 25.20 12.23
CA MET A 260 -0.49 24.29 13.09
C MET A 260 0.33 25.02 14.16
N GLY A 261 0.13 24.65 15.42
CA GLY A 261 1.05 24.90 16.52
C GLY A 261 2.14 23.83 16.65
N LEU A 262 3.03 24.02 17.61
CA LEU A 262 4.11 23.08 17.93
C LEU A 262 4.43 23.12 19.43
N LEU A 263 4.53 21.95 20.05
CA LEU A 263 5.19 21.73 21.33
C LEU A 263 6.54 21.04 21.08
N THR A 264 7.56 21.40 21.87
CA THR A 264 8.87 20.74 21.83
C THR A 264 9.27 20.26 23.22
N ALA A 265 9.58 18.97 23.36
CA ALA A 265 10.16 18.38 24.57
C ALA A 265 11.54 17.77 24.30
N SER A 266 12.35 17.61 25.34
CA SER A 266 13.61 16.87 25.25
C SER A 266 13.35 15.36 25.18
N ALA A 267 14.14 14.64 24.40
CA ALA A 267 14.11 13.17 24.43
C ALA A 267 14.54 12.59 25.79
N GLY A 268 15.12 13.39 26.69
CA GLY A 268 15.50 13.01 28.06
C GLY A 268 14.60 13.56 29.18
N SER A 269 13.55 14.34 28.87
CA SER A 269 12.62 14.88 29.89
C SER A 269 11.43 13.96 30.14
N ASP A 270 10.85 13.98 31.34
CA ASP A 270 9.58 13.28 31.60
C ASP A 270 8.45 13.94 30.79
N LEU A 271 7.91 13.18 29.84
CA LEU A 271 6.85 13.64 28.95
C LEU A 271 5.52 13.85 29.69
N LEU A 272 5.32 13.24 30.86
CA LEU A 272 4.13 13.44 31.70
C LEU A 272 4.25 14.67 32.64
N ALA A 273 5.39 15.35 32.67
CA ALA A 273 5.47 16.69 33.23
C ALA A 273 5.11 17.71 32.15
N ALA A 274 3.98 18.42 32.29
CA ALA A 274 3.54 19.43 31.33
C ALA A 274 4.61 20.52 31.08
N ALA A 275 5.40 20.87 32.10
CA ALA A 275 6.51 21.81 32.01
C ALA A 275 7.67 21.36 31.09
N SER A 276 7.75 20.08 30.71
CA SER A 276 8.70 19.57 29.71
C SER A 276 8.38 20.03 28.28
N TRP A 277 7.14 20.45 28.02
CA TRP A 277 6.64 20.80 26.68
C TRP A 277 6.67 22.31 26.45
N LYS A 278 7.69 22.79 25.72
CA LYS A 278 7.77 24.20 25.31
C LYS A 278 6.87 24.45 24.10
N LYS A 279 5.78 25.20 24.32
CA LYS A 279 4.85 25.67 23.28
C LYS A 279 5.47 26.78 22.41
N SER A 280 5.22 26.73 21.10
CA SER A 280 5.57 27.81 20.17
C SER A 280 4.62 29.01 20.36
N PRO A 281 5.13 30.27 20.44
CA PRO A 281 4.27 31.46 20.57
C PRO A 281 3.58 31.87 19.26
N ARG A 282 3.94 31.24 18.13
CA ARG A 282 3.40 31.51 16.78
C ARG A 282 3.08 30.17 16.09
N PRO A 283 2.13 30.14 15.15
CA PRO A 283 1.91 28.96 14.34
C PRO A 283 3.16 28.65 13.51
N VAL A 284 3.48 27.37 13.36
CA VAL A 284 4.63 26.89 12.57
C VAL A 284 4.26 26.64 11.11
N PHE A 285 2.97 26.56 10.80
CA PHE A 285 2.43 26.39 9.46
C PHE A 285 1.03 27.02 9.40
N THR A 286 0.73 27.81 8.37
CA THR A 286 -0.52 28.60 8.30
C THR A 286 -0.87 28.98 6.84
N SER A 287 -2.07 29.53 6.64
CA SER A 287 -2.60 29.97 5.34
C SER A 287 -1.64 30.89 4.58
N ASN A 288 -1.60 30.74 3.26
CA ASN A 288 -0.70 31.48 2.38
C ASN A 288 -1.44 32.00 1.13
N ASP A 289 -1.58 33.34 1.06
CA ASP A 289 -2.27 34.04 -0.03
C ASP A 289 -1.50 34.03 -1.37
N THR A 290 -0.22 33.65 -1.40
CA THR A 290 0.58 33.52 -2.63
C THR A 290 0.40 32.14 -3.27
N THR A 291 0.42 31.06 -2.48
CA THR A 291 0.22 29.68 -2.96
C THR A 291 -1.25 29.25 -3.03
N LYS A 292 -2.16 30.13 -2.58
CA LYS A 292 -3.63 29.91 -2.49
C LYS A 292 -4.00 28.68 -1.66
N GLN A 293 -3.28 28.46 -0.57
CA GLN A 293 -3.53 27.36 0.36
C GLN A 293 -4.03 27.93 1.69
N TYR A 294 -5.23 27.52 2.10
CA TYR A 294 -5.95 28.09 3.23
C TYR A 294 -6.36 27.00 4.22
N GLY A 295 -6.26 27.30 5.50
CA GLY A 295 -6.56 26.36 6.59
C GLY A 295 -5.68 25.11 6.63
N PRO A 296 -4.32 25.20 6.53
CA PRO A 296 -3.49 24.01 6.55
C PRO A 296 -3.37 23.42 7.96
N GLY A 297 -3.80 22.17 8.13
CA GLY A 297 -3.75 21.50 9.43
C GLY A 297 -4.11 20.02 9.40
N HIS A 298 -4.43 19.51 10.59
CA HIS A 298 -4.55 18.10 10.99
C HIS A 298 -3.53 17.22 10.27
N ASN A 299 -2.26 17.38 10.65
CA ASN A 299 -1.14 16.78 9.95
C ASN A 299 -0.78 15.41 10.51
N SER A 300 -0.15 14.59 9.68
CA SER A 300 0.68 13.46 10.12
C SER A 300 2.11 13.62 9.58
N PHE A 301 3.00 12.73 10.00
CA PHE A 301 4.38 12.65 9.51
C PHE A 301 4.65 11.28 8.91
N THR A 302 5.41 11.25 7.81
CA THR A 302 5.87 10.02 7.19
C THR A 302 7.26 10.24 6.57
N VAL A 303 7.90 9.22 6.01
CA VAL A 303 9.20 9.38 5.33
C VAL A 303 9.11 9.07 3.85
N ALA A 304 9.86 9.79 3.02
CA ALA A 304 9.89 9.63 1.57
C ALA A 304 10.39 8.25 1.14
N GLU A 305 10.32 7.97 -0.16
CA GLU A 305 10.72 6.69 -0.75
C GLU A 305 12.17 6.32 -0.35
N ASP A 306 13.05 7.32 -0.26
CA ASP A 306 14.46 7.22 0.19
C ASP A 306 14.67 6.70 1.63
N GLY A 307 13.64 6.70 2.47
CA GLY A 307 13.70 6.26 3.86
C GLY A 307 14.35 7.26 4.85
N HIS A 308 14.69 8.47 4.41
CA HIS A 308 15.45 9.45 5.19
C HIS A 308 14.85 10.87 5.17
N THR A 309 14.22 11.29 4.07
CA THR A 309 13.56 12.61 4.00
C THR A 309 12.23 12.56 4.75
N ASP A 310 12.08 13.40 5.79
CA ASP A 310 10.81 13.61 6.49
C ASP A 310 9.79 14.29 5.56
N LEU A 311 8.54 13.86 5.62
CA LEU A 311 7.42 14.43 4.88
C LEU A 311 6.33 14.92 5.84
N LEU A 312 5.90 16.17 5.64
CA LEU A 312 4.68 16.72 6.21
C LEU A 312 3.50 16.29 5.35
N VAL A 313 2.54 15.57 5.93
CA VAL A 313 1.26 15.22 5.30
C VAL A 313 0.17 16.00 6.01
N TYR A 314 -0.67 16.74 5.28
CA TYR A 314 -1.63 17.68 5.88
C TYR A 314 -2.85 17.89 4.97
N HIS A 315 -3.93 18.49 5.47
CA HIS A 315 -5.03 18.97 4.61
C HIS A 315 -5.04 20.50 4.50
N ALA A 316 -5.54 21.02 3.38
CA ALA A 316 -5.86 22.45 3.20
C ALA A 316 -6.98 22.63 2.16
N ARG A 317 -7.51 23.85 2.01
CA ARG A 317 -8.41 24.28 0.92
C ARG A 317 -7.68 25.21 -0.06
N GLN A 318 -8.12 25.20 -1.32
CA GLN A 318 -7.64 26.07 -2.40
C GLN A 318 -8.37 27.43 -2.50
N TYR A 319 -9.23 27.75 -1.53
CA TYR A 319 -9.95 29.02 -1.41
C TYR A 319 -10.10 29.39 0.07
N LYS A 320 -10.25 30.70 0.32
CA LYS A 320 -10.25 31.30 1.66
C LYS A 320 -11.64 31.27 2.30
N ASP A 321 -12.63 31.77 1.58
CA ASP A 321 -13.96 32.06 2.11
C ASP A 321 -14.90 30.86 1.84
N ILE A 322 -15.60 30.40 2.88
CA ILE A 322 -16.47 29.22 2.83
C ILE A 322 -17.93 29.68 2.90
N THR A 323 -18.79 29.12 2.04
CA THR A 323 -20.24 29.38 2.08
C THR A 323 -20.94 28.32 2.93
N GLY A 324 -21.40 28.71 4.11
CA GLY A 324 -22.03 27.81 5.08
C GLY A 324 -21.03 27.25 6.09
N ASP A 325 -21.39 26.14 6.72
CA ASP A 325 -20.59 25.48 7.77
C ASP A 325 -19.31 24.84 7.19
N PRO A 326 -18.10 25.20 7.68
CA PRO A 326 -16.82 24.58 7.28
C PRO A 326 -16.73 23.06 7.46
N LEU A 327 -17.55 22.45 8.32
CA LEU A 327 -17.64 20.99 8.45
C LEU A 327 -18.37 20.36 7.25
N ASN A 328 -19.33 21.07 6.66
CA ASN A 328 -20.10 20.61 5.50
C ASN A 328 -19.42 20.91 4.15
N ASP A 329 -18.36 21.74 4.12
CA ASP A 329 -17.55 21.96 2.93
C ASP A 329 -16.58 20.79 2.69
N PRO A 330 -16.75 20.01 1.59
CA PRO A 330 -16.03 18.76 1.37
C PRO A 330 -14.63 18.95 0.77
N ASN A 331 -14.18 20.19 0.54
CA ASN A 331 -13.02 20.47 -0.30
C ASN A 331 -11.72 20.70 0.50
N ARG A 332 -11.66 20.24 1.75
CA ARG A 332 -10.38 19.90 2.39
C ARG A 332 -9.69 18.82 1.55
N HIS A 333 -8.43 19.02 1.18
CA HIS A 333 -7.68 18.18 0.26
C HIS A 333 -6.37 17.76 0.90
N THR A 334 -6.02 16.47 0.82
CA THR A 334 -4.75 15.92 1.32
C THR A 334 -3.60 16.41 0.46
N ARG A 335 -2.54 16.87 1.12
CA ARG A 335 -1.30 17.41 0.54
C ARG A 335 -0.10 16.79 1.22
N VAL A 336 1.04 16.81 0.54
CA VAL A 336 2.32 16.33 1.07
C VAL A 336 3.48 17.17 0.57
N GLN A 337 4.42 17.52 1.45
CA GLN A 337 5.66 18.21 1.11
C GLN A 337 6.83 17.72 1.96
N ALA A 338 8.05 17.82 1.44
CA ALA A 338 9.24 17.54 2.23
C ALA A 338 9.36 18.53 3.39
N LEU A 339 9.70 18.02 4.57
CA LEU A 339 9.93 18.79 5.79
C LEU A 339 11.42 19.15 5.87
N GLY A 340 11.71 20.44 6.02
CA GLY A 340 13.07 20.93 6.22
C GLY A 340 13.54 20.77 7.67
N TRP A 341 14.85 20.95 7.89
CA TRP A 341 15.46 20.98 9.21
C TRP A 341 16.38 22.20 9.32
N LYS A 342 16.21 22.98 10.37
CA LYS A 342 17.02 24.18 10.66
C LYS A 342 18.33 23.78 11.33
N ALA A 343 19.31 24.70 11.33
CA ALA A 343 20.63 24.45 11.94
C ALA A 343 20.57 24.19 13.46
N ASP A 344 19.53 24.65 14.16
CA ASP A 344 19.26 24.33 15.57
C ASP A 344 18.58 22.95 15.77
N GLY A 345 18.34 22.22 14.68
CA GLY A 345 17.65 20.92 14.66
C GLY A 345 16.15 20.99 14.91
N THR A 346 15.51 22.16 14.88
CA THR A 346 14.04 22.28 14.82
C THR A 346 13.53 22.07 13.39
N PRO A 347 12.28 21.58 13.21
CA PRO A 347 11.70 21.40 11.88
C PRO A 347 11.47 22.75 11.18
N ASP A 348 11.59 22.74 9.85
CA ASP A 348 11.16 23.83 8.97
C ASP A 348 10.02 23.35 8.07
N PHE A 349 8.80 23.78 8.39
CA PHE A 349 7.62 23.47 7.60
C PHE A 349 7.54 24.33 6.32
N GLY A 350 8.28 25.44 6.25
CA GLY A 350 8.17 26.42 5.18
C GLY A 350 6.75 27.02 5.10
N VAL A 351 6.17 27.00 3.89
CA VAL A 351 4.79 27.40 3.62
C VAL A 351 4.05 26.26 2.91
N PRO A 352 2.71 26.16 2.99
CA PRO A 352 1.96 25.17 2.22
C PRO A 352 2.16 25.40 0.72
N VAL A 353 2.80 24.43 0.05
CA VAL A 353 3.17 24.57 -1.36
C VAL A 353 1.93 24.68 -2.26
N ALA A 354 2.06 25.45 -3.34
CA ALA A 354 1.01 25.62 -4.34
C ALA A 354 0.58 24.28 -4.95
N ASP A 355 -0.62 24.26 -5.55
CA ASP A 355 -1.04 23.14 -6.40
C ASP A 355 -0.02 22.94 -7.53
N ALA A 356 0.21 21.68 -7.91
CA ALA A 356 0.89 21.42 -9.18
C ALA A 356 0.05 22.02 -10.32
N PRO A 357 0.67 22.50 -11.42
CA PRO A 357 -0.07 22.85 -12.63
C PRO A 357 -1.04 21.73 -12.98
N ALA A 358 -2.29 22.09 -13.30
CA ALA A 358 -3.37 21.13 -13.45
C ALA A 358 -2.94 20.01 -14.41
N ARG A 359 -2.72 18.80 -13.87
CA ARG A 359 -2.40 17.63 -14.70
C ARG A 359 -3.56 17.46 -15.68
N ASP A 360 -3.24 17.47 -16.98
CA ASP A 360 -4.09 16.82 -17.97
C ASP A 360 -4.50 15.45 -17.43
N THR A 361 -5.78 15.12 -17.53
CA THR A 361 -6.38 13.93 -16.90
C THR A 361 -5.96 12.61 -17.58
N ALA A 362 -4.91 12.65 -18.39
CA ALA A 362 -4.31 11.59 -19.19
C ALA A 362 -3.39 10.64 -18.41
N ALA A 363 -3.70 10.34 -17.14
CA ALA A 363 -3.01 9.33 -16.33
C ALA A 363 -3.95 8.45 -15.49
N ALA A 364 -5.22 8.31 -15.90
CA ALA A 364 -6.07 7.22 -15.42
C ALA A 364 -5.41 5.86 -15.76
N THR A 365 -5.44 4.90 -14.82
CA THR A 365 -4.84 3.56 -15.00
C THR A 365 -5.28 2.94 -16.32
N ARG A 366 -4.31 2.65 -17.20
CA ARG A 366 -4.53 1.98 -18.49
C ARG A 366 -3.93 0.58 -18.44
N TYR A 367 -4.78 -0.41 -18.18
CA TYR A 367 -4.44 -1.80 -18.42
C TYR A 367 -4.16 -1.98 -19.92
N THR A 368 -3.12 -2.75 -20.23
CA THR A 368 -2.63 -2.96 -21.60
C THR A 368 -2.53 -4.45 -21.85
N MET A 369 -3.10 -4.93 -22.94
CA MET A 369 -3.01 -6.32 -23.38
C MET A 369 -2.43 -6.37 -24.78
N THR A 370 -1.44 -7.23 -24.98
CA THR A 370 -0.83 -7.57 -26.27
C THR A 370 -1.34 -8.95 -26.71
N ALA A 371 -1.67 -9.10 -27.99
CA ALA A 371 -2.15 -10.35 -28.54
C ALA A 371 -1.81 -10.47 -30.03
N PHE A 372 -1.64 -11.69 -30.54
CA PHE A 372 -1.80 -12.00 -31.96
C PHE A 372 -3.26 -12.43 -32.22
N THR A 373 -3.65 -12.66 -33.48
CA THR A 373 -5.01 -13.10 -33.82
C THR A 373 -5.02 -14.40 -34.61
N ASN A 374 -6.14 -15.13 -34.58
CA ASN A 374 -6.34 -16.31 -35.45
C ASN A 374 -6.28 -15.96 -36.95
N SER A 375 -6.34 -14.67 -37.32
CA SER A 375 -6.16 -14.17 -38.69
C SER A 375 -4.72 -13.77 -39.02
N SER A 376 -3.82 -13.66 -38.03
CA SER A 376 -2.40 -13.38 -38.26
C SER A 376 -1.54 -13.71 -37.04
N GLU A 377 -0.66 -14.71 -37.19
CA GLU A 377 0.35 -15.07 -36.18
C GLU A 377 1.62 -14.19 -36.24
N SER A 378 1.75 -13.35 -37.26
CA SER A 378 2.88 -12.42 -37.46
C SER A 378 2.55 -10.96 -37.12
N ASN A 379 1.31 -10.65 -36.72
CA ASN A 379 0.91 -9.29 -36.33
C ASN A 379 0.44 -9.23 -34.88
N MET A 380 1.06 -8.35 -34.09
CA MET A 380 0.62 -8.02 -32.74
C MET A 380 -0.38 -6.88 -32.76
N TYR A 381 -1.43 -7.02 -31.97
CA TYR A 381 -2.47 -6.05 -31.68
C TYR A 381 -2.34 -5.61 -30.23
N VAL A 382 -2.58 -4.32 -29.96
CA VAL A 382 -2.55 -3.75 -28.62
C VAL A 382 -3.96 -3.30 -28.26
N TYR A 383 -4.43 -3.76 -27.11
CA TYR A 383 -5.71 -3.41 -26.50
C TYR A 383 -5.48 -2.63 -25.21
N GLN A 384 -6.41 -1.75 -24.86
CA GLN A 384 -6.40 -1.04 -23.58
C GLN A 384 -7.74 -1.08 -22.87
N SER A 385 -7.69 -0.99 -21.54
CA SER A 385 -8.84 -0.96 -20.65
C SER A 385 -8.60 0.04 -19.50
N SER A 386 -9.67 0.62 -18.97
CA SER A 386 -9.66 1.43 -17.74
C SER A 386 -10.12 0.69 -16.48
N ASP A 387 -10.73 -0.49 -16.65
CA ASP A 387 -11.47 -1.25 -15.63
C ASP A 387 -10.94 -2.69 -15.43
N ALA A 388 -9.94 -3.11 -16.23
CA ALA A 388 -9.42 -4.47 -16.39
C ALA A 388 -10.44 -5.51 -16.91
N THR A 389 -11.66 -5.11 -17.27
CA THR A 389 -12.74 -6.01 -17.74
C THR A 389 -13.14 -5.74 -19.19
N THR A 390 -13.18 -4.48 -19.61
CA THR A 390 -13.60 -4.04 -20.94
C THR A 390 -12.39 -3.59 -21.75
N TYR A 391 -11.87 -4.47 -22.61
CA TYR A 391 -10.74 -4.15 -23.48
C TYR A 391 -11.21 -3.62 -24.85
N THR A 392 -10.65 -2.49 -25.23
CA THR A 392 -10.86 -1.82 -26.53
C THR A 392 -9.57 -1.89 -27.35
N LEU A 393 -9.67 -2.03 -28.68
CA LEU A 393 -8.48 -2.03 -29.53
C LEU A 393 -7.85 -0.63 -29.52
N LEU A 394 -6.57 -0.55 -29.13
CA LEU A 394 -5.78 0.68 -29.18
C LEU A 394 -5.05 0.83 -30.52
N LYS A 395 -4.46 -0.26 -31.04
CA LYS A 395 -3.86 -0.30 -32.39
C LYS A 395 -3.77 -1.73 -32.91
N GLY A 396 -4.03 -1.91 -34.21
CA GLY A 396 -3.96 -3.20 -34.90
C GLY A 396 -3.81 -3.06 -36.41
N PRO A 397 -2.76 -3.63 -37.04
CA PRO A 397 -1.55 -4.15 -36.40
C PRO A 397 -0.78 -3.02 -35.69
N ALA A 398 -0.29 -3.30 -34.48
CA ALA A 398 0.57 -2.41 -33.70
C ALA A 398 2.06 -2.65 -33.99
N TYR A 399 2.43 -3.91 -34.25
CA TYR A 399 3.80 -4.34 -34.51
C TYR A 399 3.80 -5.63 -35.34
N THR A 400 4.83 -5.78 -36.18
CA THR A 400 5.13 -6.95 -37.00
C THR A 400 6.64 -7.19 -36.83
N PRO A 401 7.12 -8.38 -36.44
CA PRO A 401 8.54 -8.64 -36.29
C PRO A 401 9.23 -8.66 -37.66
N PRO A 402 10.55 -8.39 -37.77
CA PRO A 402 11.26 -8.42 -39.05
C PRO A 402 11.27 -9.79 -39.75
N SER A 403 10.99 -10.86 -39.00
CA SER A 403 10.96 -12.24 -39.49
C SER A 403 10.12 -13.12 -38.55
N GLY A 404 9.36 -14.06 -39.10
CA GLY A 404 8.69 -15.11 -38.34
C GLY A 404 7.35 -14.69 -37.71
N LEU A 405 7.13 -15.16 -36.49
CA LEU A 405 5.89 -15.03 -35.72
C LEU A 405 6.05 -14.04 -34.56
N ILE A 406 4.90 -13.62 -34.02
CA ILE A 406 4.76 -12.89 -32.76
C ILE A 406 3.67 -13.54 -31.90
N ARG A 407 3.74 -14.86 -31.78
CA ARG A 407 2.84 -15.61 -30.92
C ARG A 407 3.14 -15.33 -29.45
N ASP A 408 2.10 -15.45 -28.64
CA ASP A 408 2.14 -15.38 -27.18
C ASP A 408 2.88 -14.13 -26.61
N PRO A 409 2.61 -12.90 -27.10
CA PRO A 409 3.42 -11.72 -26.76
C PRO A 409 3.13 -11.21 -25.34
N SER A 410 4.02 -11.49 -24.39
CA SER A 410 3.96 -10.98 -23.03
C SER A 410 4.53 -9.56 -22.95
N VAL A 411 3.83 -8.64 -22.26
CA VAL A 411 4.21 -7.21 -22.15
C VAL A 411 4.47 -6.79 -20.71
N ILE A 412 5.56 -6.05 -20.49
CA ILE A 412 5.88 -5.40 -19.21
C ILE A 412 6.16 -3.91 -19.43
N LYS A 413 5.80 -3.07 -18.45
CA LYS A 413 6.29 -1.69 -18.37
C LYS A 413 7.49 -1.63 -17.43
N HIS A 414 8.64 -1.20 -17.94
CA HIS A 414 9.87 -1.09 -17.19
C HIS A 414 10.05 0.31 -16.57
N THR A 415 10.99 0.44 -15.63
CA THR A 415 11.26 1.67 -14.87
C THR A 415 11.97 2.75 -15.69
N ASP A 416 12.61 2.37 -16.80
CA ASP A 416 13.16 3.28 -17.82
C ASP A 416 12.09 4.05 -18.64
N GLY A 417 10.81 3.76 -18.41
CA GLY A 417 9.68 4.38 -19.09
C GLY A 417 9.23 3.68 -20.38
N TYR A 418 9.94 2.64 -20.84
CA TYR A 418 9.52 1.82 -21.98
C TYR A 418 8.55 0.69 -21.57
N TYR A 419 7.74 0.28 -22.53
CA TYR A 419 7.12 -1.02 -22.57
C TYR A 419 8.02 -1.97 -23.37
N TYR A 420 8.24 -3.17 -22.86
CA TYR A 420 8.94 -4.25 -23.55
C TYR A 420 7.97 -5.40 -23.81
N ILE A 421 8.14 -6.07 -24.94
CA ILE A 421 7.52 -7.37 -25.22
C ILE A 421 8.57 -8.45 -25.39
N VAL A 422 8.21 -9.66 -24.99
CA VAL A 422 8.88 -10.91 -25.36
C VAL A 422 7.86 -11.81 -26.05
N TYR A 423 8.26 -12.54 -27.09
CA TYR A 423 7.34 -13.32 -27.93
C TYR A 423 7.95 -14.59 -28.55
N THR A 424 7.09 -15.55 -28.88
CA THR A 424 7.41 -16.76 -29.64
C THR A 424 7.74 -16.39 -31.10
N THR A 425 8.95 -16.72 -31.58
CA THR A 425 9.42 -16.33 -32.92
C THR A 425 9.01 -17.27 -34.06
N ASN A 426 8.78 -18.55 -33.79
CA ASN A 426 8.53 -19.58 -34.80
C ASN A 426 7.81 -20.80 -34.19
N TRP A 427 7.28 -21.66 -35.06
CA TRP A 427 6.70 -22.96 -34.67
C TRP A 427 7.75 -23.97 -34.21
N THR A 428 9.01 -23.83 -34.63
CA THR A 428 10.17 -24.63 -34.22
C THR A 428 11.41 -23.74 -34.05
N GLY A 429 12.44 -24.26 -33.37
CA GLY A 429 13.67 -23.57 -33.04
C GLY A 429 13.75 -23.13 -31.57
N ASN A 430 14.88 -22.50 -31.23
CA ASN A 430 15.32 -22.21 -29.86
C ASN A 430 15.42 -20.70 -29.56
N THR A 431 14.58 -19.87 -30.19
CA THR A 431 14.67 -18.40 -30.07
C THR A 431 13.41 -17.77 -29.49
N ILE A 432 13.59 -16.71 -28.71
CA ILE A 432 12.54 -15.76 -28.29
C ILE A 432 12.84 -14.37 -28.86
N GLY A 433 11.79 -13.63 -29.23
CA GLY A 433 11.90 -12.31 -29.84
C GLY A 433 11.64 -11.19 -28.83
N PHE A 434 12.27 -10.04 -29.03
CA PHE A 434 12.12 -8.84 -28.20
C PHE A 434 11.84 -7.59 -29.03
N ALA A 435 10.94 -6.75 -28.53
CA ALA A 435 10.71 -5.39 -29.04
C ALA A 435 10.35 -4.43 -27.90
N ARG A 436 10.45 -3.12 -28.14
CA ARG A 436 10.13 -2.07 -27.15
C ARG A 436 9.36 -0.89 -27.74
N SER A 437 8.65 -0.16 -26.88
CA SER A 437 7.83 1.00 -27.24
C SER A 437 7.77 2.03 -26.10
N ARG A 438 7.58 3.32 -26.40
CA ARG A 438 7.29 4.36 -25.38
C ARG A 438 5.80 4.64 -25.20
N ASP A 439 5.01 4.46 -26.26
CA ASP A 439 3.60 4.87 -26.38
C ASP A 439 2.61 3.69 -26.39
N ARG A 440 3.12 2.46 -26.61
CA ARG A 440 2.39 1.21 -26.94
C ARG A 440 1.81 1.18 -28.37
N LEU A 441 2.04 2.21 -29.17
CA LEU A 441 1.58 2.34 -30.56
C LEU A 441 2.71 2.03 -31.54
N THR A 442 3.93 2.46 -31.22
CA THR A 442 5.11 2.44 -32.08
C THR A 442 6.15 1.53 -31.44
N TRP A 443 6.39 0.39 -32.08
CA TRP A 443 7.24 -0.67 -31.55
C TRP A 443 8.49 -0.85 -32.40
N THR A 444 9.65 -0.90 -31.74
CA THR A 444 10.96 -1.09 -32.35
C THR A 444 11.47 -2.48 -31.98
N PHE A 445 11.84 -3.29 -32.97
CA PHE A 445 12.57 -4.54 -32.75
C PHE A 445 13.84 -4.29 -31.94
N VAL A 446 14.13 -5.18 -30.98
CA VAL A 446 15.34 -5.11 -30.16
C VAL A 446 16.32 -6.21 -30.60
N ARG A 447 15.89 -7.48 -30.53
CA ARG A 447 16.64 -8.65 -31.05
C ARG A 447 15.78 -9.90 -31.02
N ASN A 448 16.20 -10.93 -31.74
CA ASN A 448 15.91 -12.31 -31.34
C ASN A 448 17.05 -12.79 -30.42
N HIS A 449 16.74 -13.67 -29.47
CA HIS A 449 17.70 -14.24 -28.54
C HIS A 449 17.59 -15.76 -28.55
N THR A 450 18.72 -16.43 -28.80
CA THR A 450 18.87 -17.88 -28.82
C THR A 450 19.09 -18.41 -27.41
N LEU A 451 18.23 -19.32 -26.96
CA LEU A 451 18.36 -19.93 -25.63
C LEU A 451 19.55 -20.90 -25.57
N PRO A 452 20.37 -20.85 -24.51
CA PRO A 452 21.59 -21.67 -24.39
C PRO A 452 21.28 -23.09 -23.89
N VAL A 453 20.34 -23.77 -24.54
CA VAL A 453 19.92 -25.15 -24.21
C VAL A 453 20.07 -26.03 -25.45
N SER A 454 20.85 -27.10 -25.33
CA SER A 454 21.10 -28.08 -26.40
C SER A 454 19.90 -28.99 -26.62
N GLY A 455 19.61 -29.33 -27.89
CA GLY A 455 18.58 -30.32 -28.24
C GLY A 455 17.13 -29.77 -28.25
N LEU A 456 16.93 -28.46 -28.15
CA LEU A 456 15.62 -27.83 -28.27
C LEU A 456 15.04 -27.97 -29.69
N GLU A 457 13.82 -28.49 -29.79
CA GLU A 457 13.00 -28.46 -31.00
C GLU A 457 12.09 -27.22 -31.05
N ARG A 458 11.56 -26.78 -29.89
CA ARG A 458 10.59 -25.67 -29.78
C ARG A 458 10.88 -24.77 -28.60
N THR A 459 10.39 -23.53 -28.68
CA THR A 459 10.50 -22.50 -27.65
C THR A 459 9.29 -21.57 -27.78
N TRP A 460 8.40 -21.60 -26.79
CA TRP A 460 7.03 -21.05 -26.87
C TRP A 460 6.61 -20.35 -25.58
N ALA A 461 5.56 -19.52 -25.65
CA ALA A 461 4.93 -18.84 -24.53
C ALA A 461 5.93 -18.22 -23.51
N PRO A 462 6.79 -17.27 -23.94
CA PRO A 462 7.66 -16.54 -23.02
C PRO A 462 6.86 -15.49 -22.25
N GLU A 463 6.92 -15.52 -20.92
CA GLU A 463 6.22 -14.57 -20.04
C GLU A 463 7.19 -13.81 -19.14
N PHE A 464 7.02 -12.48 -19.07
CA PHE A 464 7.71 -11.65 -18.07
C PHE A 464 7.11 -11.88 -16.69
N PHE A 465 7.97 -12.01 -15.68
CA PHE A 465 7.59 -11.87 -14.28
C PHE A 465 8.59 -10.99 -13.52
N VAL A 466 8.18 -10.50 -12.35
CA VAL A 466 9.06 -9.76 -11.44
C VAL A 466 9.16 -10.55 -10.14
N ASP A 467 10.38 -10.81 -9.67
CA ASP A 467 10.60 -11.51 -8.40
C ASP A 467 10.46 -10.58 -7.18
N ASP A 468 10.42 -11.15 -5.98
CA ASP A 468 10.32 -10.39 -4.71
C ASP A 468 11.53 -9.46 -4.48
N GLY A 469 12.65 -9.69 -5.17
CA GLY A 469 13.82 -8.81 -5.22
C GLY A 469 13.70 -7.68 -6.25
N GLY A 470 12.58 -7.56 -6.95
CA GLY A 470 12.30 -6.53 -7.95
C GLY A 470 12.97 -6.77 -9.31
N ARG A 471 13.53 -7.96 -9.59
CA ARG A 471 14.22 -8.24 -10.86
C ARG A 471 13.20 -8.71 -11.90
N VAL A 472 13.33 -8.19 -13.12
CA VAL A 472 12.58 -8.69 -14.28
C VAL A 472 13.20 -9.99 -14.75
N ASN A 473 12.41 -11.06 -14.77
CA ASN A 473 12.77 -12.40 -15.21
C ASN A 473 11.84 -12.85 -16.35
N ILE A 474 12.18 -13.93 -17.05
CA ILE A 474 11.36 -14.52 -18.11
C ILE A 474 11.24 -16.02 -17.88
N ILE A 475 10.02 -16.55 -17.88
CA ILE A 475 9.73 -18.00 -17.96
C ILE A 475 9.36 -18.36 -19.41
N VAL A 476 9.65 -19.58 -19.85
CA VAL A 476 9.42 -20.01 -21.23
C VAL A 476 9.13 -21.51 -21.31
N SER A 477 8.25 -21.92 -22.22
CA SER A 477 7.93 -23.33 -22.48
C SER A 477 8.88 -23.90 -23.53
N LEU A 478 9.49 -25.05 -23.24
CA LEU A 478 10.52 -25.68 -24.07
C LEU A 478 10.13 -27.11 -24.44
N ASP A 479 10.59 -27.56 -25.60
CA ASP A 479 10.46 -28.95 -26.05
C ASP A 479 11.81 -29.43 -26.60
N THR A 480 12.18 -30.67 -26.31
CA THR A 480 13.49 -31.27 -26.65
C THR A 480 13.30 -32.56 -27.42
N ALA A 481 14.10 -32.76 -28.46
CA ALA A 481 14.08 -33.99 -29.25
C ALA A 481 14.20 -35.23 -28.35
N SER A 482 13.23 -36.14 -28.44
CA SER A 482 13.26 -37.37 -27.66
C SER A 482 14.35 -38.30 -28.20
N THR A 483 15.35 -38.62 -27.37
CA THR A 483 16.32 -39.66 -27.68
C THR A 483 15.59 -40.98 -27.93
N PRO A 484 15.77 -41.64 -29.09
CA PRO A 484 15.18 -42.95 -29.33
C PRO A 484 15.66 -43.95 -28.28
N LEU A 485 14.73 -44.53 -27.53
CA LEU A 485 15.07 -45.61 -26.58
C LEU A 485 15.60 -46.82 -27.35
N PRO A 486 16.69 -47.46 -26.89
CA PRO A 486 17.25 -48.64 -27.56
C PRO A 486 16.25 -49.80 -27.55
N SER A 487 16.16 -50.50 -28.68
CA SER A 487 15.07 -51.42 -28.99
C SER A 487 15.22 -52.80 -28.34
N SER A 488 14.88 -52.93 -27.05
CA SER A 488 14.60 -54.24 -26.43
C SER A 488 13.80 -54.14 -25.12
N GLY A 489 12.64 -54.78 -25.06
CA GLY A 489 11.85 -54.93 -23.83
C GLY A 489 10.40 -55.31 -24.10
N ARG A 490 9.98 -56.53 -23.71
CA ARG A 490 8.58 -56.97 -23.91
C ARG A 490 7.68 -56.36 -22.83
N ILE A 491 6.64 -55.63 -23.26
CA ILE A 491 5.53 -55.23 -22.38
C ILE A 491 4.44 -56.30 -22.48
N CYS A 492 3.99 -56.84 -21.35
CA CYS A 492 2.90 -57.81 -21.31
C CYS A 492 1.53 -57.13 -21.53
N SER A 493 0.75 -57.63 -22.49
CA SER A 493 -0.59 -57.10 -22.80
C SER A 493 -1.67 -57.62 -21.84
N PRO A 494 -2.57 -56.76 -21.34
CA PRO A 494 -3.85 -57.19 -20.78
C PRO A 494 -4.76 -57.82 -21.87
N PRO A 495 -5.73 -58.67 -21.50
CA PRO A 495 -6.54 -59.41 -22.47
C PRO A 495 -7.59 -58.54 -23.21
N PRO A 496 -7.96 -58.89 -24.46
CA PRO A 496 -8.86 -58.09 -25.28
C PRO A 496 -10.34 -58.34 -24.96
N THR A 497 -11.09 -57.27 -24.63
CA THR A 497 -12.56 -57.30 -24.64
C THR A 497 -13.11 -57.25 -26.07
N ARG A 498 -14.14 -58.05 -26.35
CA ARG A 498 -14.67 -58.24 -27.72
C ARG A 498 -15.48 -57.05 -28.23
N ARG A 499 -15.37 -56.77 -29.54
CA ARG A 499 -16.19 -55.77 -30.25
C ARG A 499 -17.61 -56.28 -30.55
N CYS A 500 -18.59 -55.37 -30.53
CA CYS A 500 -19.70 -55.23 -31.50
C CYS A 500 -20.60 -54.03 -31.10
N ARG A 501 -21.39 -53.40 -31.97
CA ARG A 501 -21.23 -53.00 -33.39
C ARG A 501 -22.34 -51.95 -33.69
N HIS A 502 -22.13 -51.08 -34.68
CA HIS A 502 -23.07 -50.05 -35.17
C HIS A 502 -23.37 -48.85 -34.23
N GLY A 503 -23.55 -47.69 -34.87
CA GLY A 503 -24.34 -46.55 -34.40
C GLY A 503 -25.18 -46.08 -35.61
N PRO A 504 -25.55 -44.79 -35.75
CA PRO A 504 -25.50 -43.71 -34.76
C PRO A 504 -26.84 -42.93 -34.65
N ARG A 505 -27.23 -42.43 -33.46
CA ARG A 505 -28.08 -41.22 -33.30
C ARG A 505 -28.11 -40.68 -31.88
N ARG A 506 -28.68 -39.48 -31.75
CA ARG A 506 -28.69 -38.60 -30.57
C ARG A 506 -29.69 -39.06 -29.50
N CYS A 507 -29.39 -38.76 -28.23
CA CYS A 507 -30.41 -38.48 -27.22
C CYS A 507 -29.90 -37.43 -26.20
N ARG A 508 -30.82 -36.75 -25.51
CA ARG A 508 -30.54 -35.79 -24.42
C ARG A 508 -31.21 -36.27 -23.13
N CYS A 509 -30.60 -35.91 -22.00
CA CYS A 509 -31.14 -35.75 -20.65
C CYS A 509 -32.46 -36.50 -20.27
N GLY A 510 -32.36 -37.46 -19.35
CA GLY A 510 -33.48 -37.88 -18.49
C GLY A 510 -33.31 -37.34 -17.07
N ALA A 511 -34.42 -37.03 -16.39
CA ALA A 511 -34.44 -36.59 -14.99
C ALA A 511 -34.94 -37.72 -14.05
N TRP A 512 -34.67 -37.58 -12.75
CA TRP A 512 -35.10 -38.55 -11.73
C TRP A 512 -36.57 -38.37 -11.33
N THR A 513 -37.21 -39.48 -10.94
CA THR A 513 -38.64 -39.56 -10.61
C THR A 513 -38.89 -39.74 -9.11
N ARG A 514 -40.09 -39.35 -8.65
CA ARG A 514 -40.78 -39.89 -7.46
C ARG A 514 -42.28 -40.07 -7.78
N PRO A 515 -43.01 -40.95 -7.05
CA PRO A 515 -44.23 -41.58 -7.59
C PRO A 515 -45.57 -40.88 -7.25
N THR A 516 -46.59 -41.28 -8.00
CA THR A 516 -48.05 -41.10 -7.80
C THR A 516 -48.55 -41.77 -6.49
N THR A 517 -49.73 -41.48 -5.93
CA THR A 517 -51.08 -41.14 -6.48
C THR A 517 -51.67 -39.84 -5.85
N SER A 518 -52.94 -39.39 -5.97
CA SER A 518 -54.22 -40.01 -6.42
C SER A 518 -55.23 -39.02 -7.07
N ILE A 519 -56.54 -39.33 -6.97
CA ILE A 519 -57.74 -38.97 -7.78
C ILE A 519 -58.97 -39.12 -6.81
N PRO A 520 -60.20 -38.51 -6.94
CA PRO A 520 -60.80 -37.66 -8.01
C PRO A 520 -61.61 -36.36 -7.60
N SER A 521 -61.72 -35.42 -8.56
CA SER A 521 -62.96 -34.72 -9.03
C SER A 521 -63.76 -33.62 -8.27
N SER A 522 -64.49 -32.83 -9.09
CA SER A 522 -65.58 -31.86 -8.82
C SER A 522 -65.15 -30.46 -8.33
N SER A 523 -65.76 -29.33 -8.75
CA SER A 523 -66.83 -29.07 -9.76
C SER A 523 -66.63 -27.68 -10.44
N ALA A 524 -67.65 -27.15 -11.15
CA ALA A 524 -67.58 -25.97 -12.02
C ALA A 524 -68.95 -25.23 -12.07
N THR A 525 -69.18 -24.04 -12.68
CA THR A 525 -68.39 -23.34 -13.72
C THR A 525 -68.29 -21.79 -13.45
N PRO A 526 -68.61 -20.77 -14.30
CA PRO A 526 -68.16 -19.37 -14.06
C PRO A 526 -69.27 -18.35 -13.69
N GLY A 527 -68.89 -17.09 -13.47
CA GLY A 527 -69.82 -15.93 -13.43
C GLY A 527 -69.10 -14.58 -13.49
N SER A 528 -69.67 -13.59 -14.20
CA SER A 528 -69.06 -12.26 -14.42
C SER A 528 -70.09 -11.13 -14.26
N THR A 529 -69.77 -10.06 -13.53
CA THR A 529 -70.18 -8.66 -13.81
C THR A 529 -69.61 -7.67 -12.79
N THR A 530 -69.49 -6.39 -13.20
CA THR A 530 -69.31 -5.21 -12.32
C THR A 530 -70.60 -4.38 -12.41
N PRO A 531 -70.97 -3.54 -11.41
CA PRO A 531 -70.44 -2.16 -11.40
C PRO A 531 -70.31 -1.49 -10.00
N SER A 532 -69.74 -0.27 -10.01
CA SER A 532 -69.70 0.74 -8.93
C SER A 532 -71.06 1.52 -8.84
N PRO A 533 -71.26 2.67 -8.12
CA PRO A 533 -70.33 3.53 -7.35
C PRO A 533 -70.87 4.18 -6.04
N SER A 534 -70.05 4.98 -5.33
CA SER A 534 -70.52 6.20 -4.63
C SER A 534 -69.43 7.23 -4.22
N ARG A 535 -69.75 8.51 -4.48
CA ARG A 535 -69.49 9.81 -3.78
C ARG A 535 -68.54 9.85 -2.54
N ARG A 536 -67.79 10.92 -2.23
CA ARG A 536 -68.04 12.40 -2.36
C ARG A 536 -66.77 13.24 -2.75
N ARG A 537 -66.95 14.58 -2.80
CA ARG A 537 -66.07 15.72 -3.18
C ARG A 537 -66.24 16.84 -2.10
N PRO A 538 -65.66 18.07 -2.19
CA PRO A 538 -64.35 18.55 -2.68
C PRO A 538 -63.71 19.68 -1.78
N SER A 539 -62.53 20.23 -2.14
CA SER A 539 -62.22 21.68 -1.98
C SER A 539 -61.06 22.21 -2.86
N THR A 540 -61.26 23.44 -3.36
CA THR A 540 -60.35 24.59 -3.72
C THR A 540 -58.81 24.45 -3.75
N SER A 541 -58.02 25.19 -4.58
CA SER A 541 -58.33 26.20 -5.63
C SER A 541 -57.12 26.65 -6.51
N SER A 542 -57.44 27.31 -7.64
CA SER A 542 -56.70 28.36 -8.40
C SER A 542 -55.26 28.17 -8.95
N THR A 543 -55.22 27.91 -10.27
CA THR A 543 -54.68 28.83 -11.32
C THR A 543 -53.25 29.42 -11.24
N ARG A 544 -52.36 28.95 -12.15
CA ARG A 544 -51.87 29.79 -13.27
C ARG A 544 -51.28 28.96 -14.43
N ARG A 545 -51.54 29.38 -15.68
CA ARG A 545 -50.84 28.90 -16.89
C ARG A 545 -49.68 29.86 -17.24
N ARG A 546 -48.59 29.32 -17.78
CA ARG A 546 -47.80 29.96 -18.86
C ARG A 546 -47.29 28.89 -19.84
N THR A 547 -46.79 29.31 -20.99
CA THR A 547 -46.85 28.53 -22.23
C THR A 547 -45.51 27.95 -22.70
N ALA A 548 -45.57 26.69 -23.14
CA ALA A 548 -44.88 26.08 -24.28
C ALA A 548 -43.42 26.46 -24.61
N SER A 549 -42.56 25.43 -24.63
CA SER A 549 -41.89 24.99 -25.87
C SER A 549 -41.70 23.48 -25.83
N ALA A 550 -41.46 22.83 -26.98
CA ALA A 550 -41.36 21.38 -27.09
C ALA A 550 -39.95 20.93 -27.52
N GLY A 551 -39.40 19.94 -26.82
CA GLY A 551 -38.14 19.26 -27.17
C GLY A 551 -38.34 17.75 -27.12
N ARG A 552 -38.01 17.05 -28.22
CA ARG A 552 -38.24 15.61 -28.37
C ARG A 552 -37.32 14.78 -27.46
N THR A 553 -37.90 13.80 -26.76
CA THR A 553 -37.18 12.65 -26.22
C THR A 553 -37.65 11.36 -26.91
N PRO A 554 -36.75 10.53 -27.46
CA PRO A 554 -37.07 9.16 -27.83
C PRO A 554 -36.87 8.24 -26.62
N SER A 555 -37.96 7.76 -26.03
CA SER A 555 -37.89 6.70 -25.02
C SER A 555 -37.75 5.34 -25.70
N ALA A 556 -36.70 4.59 -25.37
CA ALA A 556 -36.50 3.21 -25.80
C ALA A 556 -36.20 2.36 -24.56
N ALA A 557 -37.17 1.54 -24.13
CA ALA A 557 -36.99 0.61 -23.03
C ALA A 557 -36.23 -0.65 -23.51
N PRO A 558 -35.22 -1.14 -22.76
CA PRO A 558 -34.55 -2.40 -23.10
C PRO A 558 -35.46 -3.60 -22.77
N ALA A 559 -35.52 -4.57 -23.69
CA ALA A 559 -36.29 -5.80 -23.50
C ALA A 559 -35.61 -6.75 -22.49
N THR A 560 -36.42 -7.50 -21.73
CA THR A 560 -35.97 -8.41 -20.66
C THR A 560 -35.41 -9.74 -21.20
N GLY A 561 -34.19 -9.70 -21.73
CA GLY A 561 -33.44 -10.88 -22.16
C GLY A 561 -32.92 -11.73 -21.00
N ARG A 562 -33.57 -12.84 -20.69
CA ARG A 562 -33.20 -13.76 -19.60
C ARG A 562 -32.06 -14.72 -20.02
N ALA A 563 -30.81 -14.32 -19.78
CA ALA A 563 -29.66 -15.21 -19.96
C ALA A 563 -29.54 -16.23 -18.81
N GLY A 564 -29.19 -17.48 -19.13
CA GLY A 564 -29.13 -18.58 -18.17
C GLY A 564 -27.76 -18.74 -17.49
N GLU A 565 -27.77 -19.31 -16.28
CA GLU A 565 -26.55 -19.63 -15.53
C GLU A 565 -25.72 -20.73 -16.21
N ALA A 566 -24.40 -20.54 -16.28
CA ALA A 566 -23.42 -21.58 -16.58
C ALA A 566 -22.32 -21.51 -15.51
N GLY A 567 -22.32 -22.46 -14.57
CA GLY A 567 -21.52 -22.37 -13.34
C GLY A 567 -20.02 -22.37 -13.57
N ALA A 568 -19.33 -21.36 -13.03
CA ALA A 568 -17.88 -21.35 -12.93
C ALA A 568 -17.40 -22.46 -11.99
N ARG A 569 -16.63 -23.43 -12.50
CA ARG A 569 -15.97 -24.43 -11.67
C ARG A 569 -14.67 -23.87 -11.08
N ASP A 570 -14.54 -23.97 -9.76
CA ASP A 570 -13.36 -23.57 -8.98
C ASP A 570 -12.06 -24.17 -9.58
N ARG A 571 -11.23 -23.32 -10.19
CA ARG A 571 -9.86 -23.63 -10.62
C ARG A 571 -8.87 -22.85 -9.76
N ARG A 572 -8.59 -23.37 -8.57
CA ARG A 572 -7.53 -22.83 -7.70
C ARG A 572 -6.17 -23.05 -8.34
N TRP A 573 -5.55 -21.97 -8.80
CA TRP A 573 -4.11 -21.96 -9.00
C TRP A 573 -3.44 -22.06 -7.63
N ARG A 574 -2.59 -23.08 -7.45
CA ARG A 574 -1.71 -23.22 -6.29
C ARG A 574 -0.27 -23.03 -6.76
N ALA A 575 0.37 -21.94 -6.33
CA ALA A 575 1.81 -21.88 -6.33
C ALA A 575 2.35 -22.87 -5.28
N TRP A 576 3.40 -23.62 -5.65
CA TRP A 576 4.10 -24.51 -4.72
C TRP A 576 5.39 -23.84 -4.26
N THR A 577 5.55 -23.66 -2.96
CA THR A 577 6.81 -23.28 -2.33
C THR A 577 7.48 -24.53 -1.75
N THR A 578 8.68 -24.86 -2.24
CA THR A 578 9.49 -25.97 -1.72
C THR A 578 10.21 -25.54 -0.44
N ALA A 579 9.65 -25.92 0.71
CA ALA A 579 10.36 -25.87 1.98
C ALA A 579 11.51 -26.90 2.00
N ALA A 580 12.53 -26.66 2.82
CA ALA A 580 13.69 -27.54 2.94
C ALA A 580 13.32 -28.94 3.44
N GLY A 581 14.12 -29.95 3.06
CA GLY A 581 13.78 -31.36 3.24
C GLY A 581 13.74 -31.83 4.70
N GLY A 582 12.82 -32.75 4.98
CA GLY A 582 12.72 -33.51 6.22
C GLY A 582 11.92 -34.79 5.98
N SER A 583 12.58 -35.95 6.10
CA SER A 583 11.97 -37.25 5.84
C SER A 583 11.33 -37.84 7.10
N THR A 584 10.00 -38.03 7.09
CA THR A 584 9.33 -38.91 8.07
C THR A 584 8.08 -39.55 7.47
N SER A 585 7.84 -40.81 7.83
CA SER A 585 6.70 -41.63 7.39
C SER A 585 5.40 -41.27 8.12
N THR A 586 4.29 -41.28 7.39
CA THR A 586 2.95 -41.20 7.98
C THR A 586 2.56 -42.49 8.71
N ALA A 587 2.27 -42.39 10.00
CA ALA A 587 1.56 -43.40 10.78
C ALA A 587 0.29 -42.79 11.38
N THR A 588 -0.82 -43.52 11.33
CA THR A 588 -2.15 -43.04 11.74
C THR A 588 -2.27 -42.96 13.27
N PRO A 589 -2.81 -41.88 13.85
CA PRO A 589 -2.83 -41.70 15.30
C PRO A 589 -3.89 -42.56 16.00
N SER A 590 -3.50 -43.19 17.11
CA SER A 590 -4.40 -43.71 18.14
C SER A 590 -4.24 -42.92 19.45
N ARG A 591 -5.30 -42.86 20.26
CA ARG A 591 -5.29 -42.15 21.56
C ARG A 591 -4.49 -42.92 22.62
N SER A 592 -3.70 -42.20 23.42
CA SER A 592 -3.64 -42.37 24.88
C SER A 592 -2.99 -41.14 25.53
N THR A 593 -2.71 -41.19 26.84
CA THR A 593 -2.62 -40.03 27.73
C THR A 593 -1.26 -39.85 28.44
N SER A 594 -1.12 -38.67 29.06
CA SER A 594 -0.40 -38.40 30.34
C SER A 594 1.06 -37.87 30.33
N THR A 595 1.21 -36.77 31.08
CA THR A 595 2.33 -36.35 31.98
C THR A 595 3.81 -36.36 31.53
N ALA A 596 4.29 -35.13 31.31
CA ALA A 596 5.27 -34.42 32.17
C ALA A 596 6.79 -34.75 32.18
N THR A 597 7.58 -33.66 32.31
CA THR A 597 9.00 -33.58 32.75
C THR A 597 10.08 -34.28 31.90
N ALA A 598 11.38 -33.95 31.97
CA ALA A 598 12.14 -32.71 32.23
C ALA A 598 13.66 -33.02 31.98
N SER A 599 14.55 -32.02 32.06
CA SER A 599 16.05 -32.11 31.97
C SER A 599 16.62 -32.68 30.65
N THR A 600 17.46 -32.02 29.83
CA THR A 600 18.72 -31.23 29.98
C THR A 600 20.02 -32.04 29.97
N ALA A 601 21.02 -31.50 29.25
CA ALA A 601 22.46 -31.82 29.31
C ALA A 601 22.90 -33.17 28.68
N SER A 602 24.18 -33.38 28.30
CA SER A 602 25.22 -32.46 27.79
C SER A 602 26.43 -33.28 27.29
N GLY A 603 27.12 -32.81 26.26
CA GLY A 603 28.56 -33.04 26.13
C GLY A 603 29.04 -34.29 25.36
N PRO A 604 30.37 -34.45 25.22
CA PRO A 604 30.95 -34.99 23.99
C PRO A 604 32.04 -36.08 24.16
N GLY A 605 32.44 -36.74 23.07
CA GLY A 605 33.66 -37.56 23.06
C GLY A 605 33.91 -38.30 21.72
N PRO A 606 35.17 -38.46 21.23
CA PRO A 606 35.44 -38.98 19.88
C PRO A 606 36.41 -40.19 19.84
N ARG A 607 36.89 -40.54 18.62
CA ARG A 607 37.92 -41.56 18.27
C ARG A 607 37.43 -43.02 18.24
N SER A 608 38.03 -43.98 17.53
CA SER A 608 38.87 -43.98 16.29
C SER A 608 39.14 -45.44 15.87
N GLY A 609 39.22 -45.77 14.56
CA GLY A 609 39.63 -47.10 14.07
C GLY A 609 39.78 -47.14 12.54
N SER A 610 40.66 -47.98 11.99
CA SER A 610 41.16 -47.79 10.61
C SER A 610 41.80 -49.02 9.95
N CYS A 611 41.56 -49.17 8.63
CA CYS A 611 42.37 -49.94 7.65
C CYS A 611 42.38 -51.49 7.77
N PRO A 612 42.90 -52.26 6.78
CA PRO A 612 43.53 -51.87 5.49
C PRO A 612 42.94 -52.53 4.22
N GLY A 613 43.42 -52.13 3.02
CA GLY A 613 43.15 -52.82 1.74
C GLY A 613 43.47 -51.98 0.49
N SER A 614 44.58 -52.29 -0.19
CA SER A 614 45.10 -51.66 -1.44
C SER A 614 45.62 -52.80 -2.36
N PRO A 615 46.05 -52.61 -3.64
CA PRO A 615 46.44 -51.39 -4.39
C PRO A 615 45.63 -51.24 -5.73
N ASP A 616 45.91 -50.43 -6.77
CA ASP A 616 47.15 -49.86 -7.36
C ASP A 616 47.01 -48.41 -7.90
N SER A 617 48.15 -47.76 -8.22
CA SER A 617 48.25 -46.44 -8.89
C SER A 617 49.65 -46.17 -9.45
N PRO A 618 49.76 -45.36 -10.52
CA PRO A 618 50.55 -44.10 -10.48
C PRO A 618 49.76 -42.91 -11.08
N ALA A 619 49.73 -41.69 -10.51
CA ALA A 619 50.80 -40.69 -10.29
C ALA A 619 51.29 -40.04 -11.61
N THR A 620 51.41 -38.71 -11.82
CA THR A 620 51.41 -37.48 -10.97
C THR A 620 50.71 -36.29 -11.71
N SER A 621 49.87 -35.41 -11.11
CA SER A 621 50.16 -34.16 -10.33
C SER A 621 50.65 -32.92 -11.14
N PRO A 622 50.53 -31.66 -10.66
CA PRO A 622 49.26 -30.93 -10.41
C PRO A 622 49.25 -29.42 -10.83
N SER A 623 48.08 -28.83 -11.12
CA SER A 623 47.85 -27.37 -10.96
C SER A 623 46.35 -27.02 -10.84
N SER A 624 46.01 -25.78 -10.43
CA SER A 624 44.69 -25.41 -9.90
C SER A 624 43.82 -24.56 -10.84
N ARG A 625 42.49 -24.76 -10.77
CA ARG A 625 41.46 -23.70 -10.58
C ARG A 625 40.05 -24.28 -10.36
N ARG A 626 39.14 -23.40 -9.91
CA ARG A 626 37.82 -23.71 -9.32
C ARG A 626 36.82 -24.34 -10.31
N PRO A 627 35.95 -25.29 -9.89
CA PRO A 627 34.77 -25.67 -10.66
C PRO A 627 33.65 -24.61 -10.59
N CYS A 628 32.80 -24.57 -11.61
CA CYS A 628 31.48 -23.95 -11.55
C CYS A 628 30.46 -24.99 -11.05
N ASP A 629 29.63 -24.69 -10.04
CA ASP A 629 28.60 -25.62 -9.54
C ASP A 629 27.32 -25.55 -10.38
N THR A 630 27.38 -26.04 -11.62
CA THR A 630 26.22 -26.12 -12.53
C THR A 630 25.32 -27.29 -12.15
N ARG A 631 24.31 -27.04 -11.32
CA ARG A 631 23.34 -28.08 -10.93
C ARG A 631 22.24 -28.24 -11.97
N VAL A 632 22.28 -29.35 -12.70
CA VAL A 632 21.17 -29.86 -13.51
C VAL A 632 20.54 -31.03 -12.75
N SER A 633 19.25 -30.91 -12.42
CA SER A 633 18.44 -32.00 -11.88
C SER A 633 17.44 -32.46 -12.94
N VAL A 634 17.46 -33.75 -13.28
CA VAL A 634 16.60 -34.34 -14.30
C VAL A 634 15.46 -35.11 -13.63
N ASP A 635 14.22 -34.85 -14.06
CA ASP A 635 13.03 -35.62 -13.68
C ASP A 635 12.21 -35.91 -14.96
N PRO A 636 12.03 -37.17 -15.36
CA PRO A 636 11.51 -37.50 -16.69
C PRO A 636 9.98 -37.53 -16.74
N LEU A 637 9.33 -36.35 -16.83
CA LEU A 637 7.98 -36.17 -17.41
C LEU A 637 7.60 -34.66 -17.57
N GLY A 638 7.96 -34.05 -18.70
CA GLY A 638 7.39 -32.76 -19.15
C GLY A 638 7.77 -31.51 -18.32
N GLY A 639 9.05 -31.14 -18.29
CA GLY A 639 9.54 -30.01 -17.50
C GLY A 639 9.28 -28.61 -18.10
N THR A 640 8.77 -27.69 -17.29
CA THR A 640 8.88 -26.24 -17.53
C THR A 640 10.24 -25.76 -17.03
N PHE A 641 10.98 -24.97 -17.81
CA PHE A 641 12.35 -24.55 -17.46
C PHE A 641 12.42 -23.08 -17.03
N THR A 642 13.00 -22.82 -15.86
CA THR A 642 13.34 -21.47 -15.41
C THR A 642 14.66 -21.02 -16.05
N VAL A 643 14.56 -20.17 -17.08
CA VAL A 643 15.75 -19.57 -17.70
C VAL A 643 16.23 -18.39 -16.85
N HIS A 644 17.20 -18.64 -15.97
CA HIS A 644 17.89 -17.60 -15.19
C HIS A 644 18.79 -16.74 -16.08
N MET A 645 18.19 -15.80 -16.82
CA MET A 645 18.92 -14.74 -17.50
C MET A 645 19.51 -13.76 -16.47
N MET A 646 20.83 -13.61 -16.50
CA MET A 646 21.58 -12.72 -15.62
C MET A 646 21.31 -11.23 -15.92
N SER A 647 21.81 -10.36 -15.05
CA SER A 647 21.56 -8.92 -14.92
C SER A 647 21.77 -8.03 -16.16
N ASP A 648 22.23 -8.59 -17.26
CA ASP A 648 23.07 -7.87 -18.22
C ASP A 648 22.24 -7.26 -19.37
N ILE A 649 20.96 -7.68 -19.49
CA ILE A 649 19.96 -7.06 -20.38
C ILE A 649 19.58 -5.65 -19.91
N VAL A 650 19.71 -5.36 -18.61
CA VAL A 650 19.36 -4.05 -18.03
C VAL A 650 20.61 -3.26 -17.60
N ARG A 651 21.77 -3.90 -17.42
CA ARG A 651 23.03 -3.23 -17.03
C ARG A 651 23.88 -2.72 -18.21
N ASN A 652 23.87 -3.37 -19.37
CA ASN A 652 24.75 -3.01 -20.48
C ASN A 652 24.21 -1.83 -21.32
N PHE A 653 23.78 -0.75 -20.66
CA PHE A 653 23.33 0.50 -21.29
C PHE A 653 23.96 1.77 -20.68
N GLU A 654 25.12 1.63 -20.02
CA GLU A 654 26.09 2.71 -19.90
C GLU A 654 27.33 2.38 -20.76
N LEU A 655 27.65 3.28 -21.69
CA LEU A 655 28.90 3.34 -22.48
C LEU A 655 29.27 2.13 -23.36
N GLN A 656 28.63 2.02 -24.52
CA GLN A 656 29.29 2.28 -25.83
C GLN A 656 28.34 3.07 -26.74
#